data_AF-A0A9Q6I750-F1
#
_entry.id   AF-A0A9Q6I750-F1
#
_cell.length_a   1.000
_cell.length_b   1.000
_cell.length_c   1.000
_cell.angle_alpha   90.00
_cell.angle_beta   90.00
_cell.angle_gamma   90.00
#
_symmetry.space_group_name_H-M   'P 1'
#
loop_
_entity.id
_entity.type
_entity.pdbx_description
1 polymer ?
#
loop_
_entity_poly.entity_id
_entity_poly.type
_entity_poly.pdbx_seq_one_letter_code
_entity_poly.pdbx_strand_id
1 'polypeptide(L)'
;MRGFTFPYLLLAPDYIESSSGVQVIHQLCHMINEQGGKAWMVNCRVNPEWNTPVINSEDWKVIQNSGQPWIAIYPEIVSGNPLSAPVCVRYMLNREGVIMNNRIHEGPDDLFFWYRNEFAEKAVDPQILGIESFDLQLFCDDNPQKDLNILYLNRVPESVVDFSQLPSDTKILSMANPLTLKELAVVLKRTRVFYSYESSGTCAMAILCGSPVVALTAPGYEKYAITQETVRDNGGAGFCWENTQEAIDTERQNLWKMRDYFLVRRARSQQQFENFVTLTQEKAEQRAAQDKRHALNDWLYKRQLPAPAEEVQSPSSLPLLRMLIAVQPGSEADRTSTLNALLPQLDQVTGCAVLLATPQETCHVSDDRVFQIRSDVWLNEMNCHLEQNVYDWIYVVPAGCQFTAESLRLLAEALHSRTGCAFVYADEGLSDKEGKIHPHFKPAFCPDLFLSQPSLYLKRGIFARNALMAIGGFNADLSACYELDAITRLLATRDSNVFGHVSEVFTVTPLNSCVAQDLQQEHAVLQSYLQQQGFSQGVVEHQPGKPWRLKYSTEPVISLSIILVAGTDIHQLQCCITTLFEQTHQPVCQLIVIVTPATSEAITAWLTTNLSTASVNINILKSHGSQTQEAAINEAVGQAEGEFLLLLDPRVLFVSRGWLEALACHALRHDVVCVAPHIINLDSQILCAGEILGVRGLAFPVGYAERWGNAGYLSRYQSDCSYSTLATDCLLIRKDRWLEVGGFDTAYTQPLLARLDLNLRLVQLGGRAICTPYSVVAKQEAVTDFPPQYALSPSQELDRFYHAWLPVLADDPAYNKNLSLNRTLFTADSTLVTGWSPLKPGETRTVIFIAQDQNDTGVQRFTTALDRLTNAGGVKSVLLEQIPSAPELLRHHPDELVISGELSDLACQTIRQLKNAITCRVHYLIQDDPNARKYKKLIEDNVIDNWLTYSDALANWLKKRHKPVVILPNVLVQPCQDRVKQKKDKCRVVCFTYDLRKKDCELLTPAITASAEKLDWIVIGHCPPEWLPYIRETYRFQTEARLVAQLLHCDADIAVLPRCNNDENRYKDNNVLMQLAVMGIPAMYSDHPTFGESVPGWRVKHNPNAWKEAIATLCADTSLSDTLSQQLKEKAYNEVNQDALMTLFGRIQALSEATQA
;
A
#
# COMPACT_ATOMS: atom_id res chain seq x y z
N MET A 1 14.92 1.26 -30.44
CA MET A 1 14.90 0.27 -29.35
C MET A 1 14.64 1.03 -28.06
N ARG A 2 13.59 0.69 -27.30
CA ARG A 2 13.39 1.25 -25.95
C ARG A 2 14.47 0.65 -25.03
N GLY A 3 15.12 1.48 -24.22
CA GLY A 3 16.18 1.05 -23.29
C GLY A 3 15.62 0.43 -22.01
N PHE A 4 16.50 -0.19 -21.21
CA PHE A 4 16.17 -0.72 -19.89
C PHE A 4 15.86 0.42 -18.91
N THR A 5 14.64 0.45 -18.37
CA THR A 5 14.23 1.45 -17.37
C THR A 5 14.12 0.83 -15.97
N PHE A 6 13.54 -0.37 -15.88
CA PHE A 6 13.27 -1.07 -14.62
C PHE A 6 14.18 -2.29 -14.43
N PRO A 7 14.62 -2.58 -13.19
CA PRO A 7 15.54 -3.68 -12.90
C PRO A 7 14.87 -5.07 -12.89
N TYR A 8 15.69 -6.11 -13.03
CA TYR A 8 15.28 -7.52 -12.98
C TYR A 8 15.90 -8.27 -11.79
N LEU A 9 15.14 -9.18 -11.21
CA LEU A 9 15.59 -10.11 -10.17
C LEU A 9 15.22 -11.54 -10.57
N LEU A 10 16.22 -12.41 -10.66
CA LEU A 10 16.06 -13.77 -11.15
C LEU A 10 16.27 -14.75 -10.01
N LEU A 11 15.24 -15.54 -9.71
CA LEU A 11 15.34 -16.62 -8.73
C LEU A 11 15.70 -17.92 -9.45
N ALA A 12 16.83 -18.53 -9.09
CA ALA A 12 17.29 -19.77 -9.70
C ALA A 12 18.01 -20.66 -8.67
N PRO A 13 18.16 -21.97 -8.95
CA PRO A 13 19.11 -22.82 -8.23
C PRO A 13 20.57 -22.38 -8.45
N ASP A 14 21.47 -22.93 -7.62
CA ASP A 14 22.93 -22.79 -7.77
C ASP A 14 23.39 -23.17 -9.18
N TYR A 15 24.28 -22.36 -9.75
CA TYR A 15 24.86 -22.60 -11.06
C TYR A 15 25.61 -23.95 -11.10
N ILE A 16 25.21 -24.81 -12.03
CA ILE A 16 25.87 -26.09 -12.32
C ILE A 16 25.97 -26.31 -13.84
N GLU A 17 27.16 -26.70 -14.32
CA GLU A 17 27.44 -26.93 -15.75
C GLU A 17 26.66 -28.11 -16.35
N SER A 18 26.10 -28.98 -15.52
CA SER A 18 25.34 -30.15 -15.95
C SER A 18 23.84 -29.88 -16.20
N SER A 19 23.33 -28.70 -15.85
CA SER A 19 21.91 -28.35 -16.01
C SER A 19 21.71 -27.22 -17.01
N SER A 20 21.17 -27.56 -18.19
CA SER A 20 20.87 -26.58 -19.23
C SER A 20 19.81 -25.55 -18.81
N GLY A 21 18.82 -25.95 -18.00
CA GLY A 21 17.81 -25.02 -17.49
C GLY A 21 18.41 -23.96 -16.57
N VAL A 22 19.32 -24.35 -15.67
CA VAL A 22 20.03 -23.42 -14.79
C VAL A 22 20.92 -22.49 -15.60
N GLN A 23 21.67 -23.01 -16.57
CA GLN A 23 22.50 -22.19 -17.47
C GLN A 23 21.67 -21.13 -18.20
N VAL A 24 20.50 -21.48 -18.72
CA VAL A 24 19.64 -20.55 -19.46
C VAL A 24 19.17 -19.36 -18.61
N ILE A 25 18.82 -19.55 -17.34
CA ILE A 25 18.41 -18.43 -16.46
C ILE A 25 19.59 -17.52 -16.13
N HIS A 26 20.74 -18.11 -15.80
CA HIS A 26 21.96 -17.35 -15.51
C HIS A 26 22.42 -16.59 -16.76
N GLN A 27 22.32 -17.20 -17.94
CA GLN A 27 22.63 -16.56 -19.22
C GLN A 27 21.66 -15.43 -19.54
N LEU A 28 20.37 -15.55 -19.19
CA LEU A 28 19.40 -14.46 -19.31
C LEU A 28 19.81 -13.25 -18.47
N CYS A 29 20.23 -13.47 -17.22
CA CYS A 29 20.76 -12.41 -16.35
C CYS A 29 21.98 -11.73 -16.98
N HIS A 30 22.93 -12.53 -17.48
CA HIS A 30 24.10 -12.03 -18.21
C HIS A 30 23.72 -11.17 -19.42
N MET A 31 22.81 -11.66 -20.28
CA MET A 31 22.36 -10.95 -21.49
C MET A 31 21.70 -9.61 -21.17
N ILE A 32 20.90 -9.52 -20.10
CA ILE A 32 20.28 -8.26 -19.66
C ILE A 32 21.36 -7.25 -19.28
N ASN A 33 22.35 -7.66 -18.48
CA ASN A 33 23.42 -6.76 -18.02
C ASN A 33 24.34 -6.31 -19.17
N GLU A 34 24.69 -7.20 -20.11
CA GLU A 34 25.54 -6.86 -21.27
C GLU A 34 24.86 -5.86 -22.22
N GLN A 35 23.54 -5.83 -22.28
CA GLN A 35 22.79 -4.85 -23.08
C GLN A 35 22.47 -3.55 -22.30
N GLY A 36 23.12 -3.34 -21.14
CA GLY A 36 22.98 -2.12 -20.34
C GLY A 36 21.81 -2.12 -19.36
N GLY A 37 21.15 -3.26 -19.14
CA GLY A 37 20.15 -3.44 -18.10
C GLY A 37 20.78 -3.64 -16.71
N LYS A 38 19.93 -3.70 -15.68
CA LYS A 38 20.32 -4.05 -14.31
C LYS A 38 19.58 -5.30 -13.86
N ALA A 39 20.28 -6.42 -13.74
CA ALA A 39 19.75 -7.71 -13.34
C ALA A 39 20.63 -8.38 -12.29
N TRP A 40 20.00 -9.01 -11.30
CA TRP A 40 20.69 -9.77 -10.26
C TRP A 40 20.07 -11.15 -10.03
N MET A 41 20.91 -12.07 -9.60
CA MET A 41 20.52 -13.40 -9.14
C MET A 41 20.19 -13.36 -7.64
N VAL A 42 19.17 -14.13 -7.22
CA VAL A 42 18.69 -14.16 -5.83
C VAL A 42 19.00 -15.51 -5.20
N ASN A 43 19.70 -15.50 -4.05
CA ASN A 43 19.96 -16.66 -3.18
C ASN A 43 20.60 -17.89 -3.86
N CYS A 44 21.52 -17.68 -4.81
CA CYS A 44 22.23 -18.78 -5.48
C CYS A 44 23.70 -18.47 -5.76
N ARG A 45 24.50 -19.52 -5.94
CA ARG A 45 25.87 -19.44 -6.49
C ARG A 45 25.81 -19.18 -8.00
N VAL A 46 26.67 -18.31 -8.49
CA VAL A 46 26.67 -17.82 -9.88
C VAL A 46 27.94 -18.24 -10.62
N ASN A 47 27.91 -18.19 -11.96
CA ASN A 47 29.09 -18.41 -12.78
C ASN A 47 30.03 -17.19 -12.67
N PRO A 48 31.29 -17.35 -12.21
CA PRO A 48 32.23 -16.22 -12.07
C PRO A 48 32.68 -15.61 -13.40
N GLU A 49 32.52 -16.32 -14.52
CA GLU A 49 32.90 -15.83 -15.86
C GLU A 49 31.79 -14.98 -16.51
N TRP A 50 30.57 -14.96 -15.95
CA TRP A 50 29.42 -14.24 -16.50
C TRP A 50 29.05 -13.02 -15.66
N ASN A 51 28.46 -12.01 -16.31
CA ASN A 51 27.93 -10.80 -15.67
C ASN A 51 26.60 -11.09 -14.96
N THR A 52 26.65 -11.93 -13.92
CA THR A 52 25.50 -12.42 -13.15
C THR A 52 25.68 -12.12 -11.67
N PRO A 53 25.63 -10.84 -11.25
CA PRO A 53 25.86 -10.46 -9.86
C PRO A 53 24.76 -11.02 -8.95
N VAL A 54 25.13 -11.41 -7.73
CA VAL A 54 24.16 -11.76 -6.67
C VAL A 54 23.74 -10.48 -5.97
N ILE A 55 22.44 -10.32 -5.70
CA ILE A 55 21.94 -9.13 -5.01
C ILE A 55 22.41 -9.09 -3.55
N ASN A 56 22.90 -7.93 -3.09
CA ASN A 56 23.27 -7.70 -1.69
C ASN A 56 22.16 -6.94 -0.93
N SER A 57 22.31 -6.79 0.38
CA SER A 57 21.30 -6.16 1.25
C SER A 57 21.14 -4.65 1.03
N GLU A 58 22.17 -3.95 0.55
CA GLU A 58 22.10 -2.51 0.26
C GLU A 58 21.35 -2.25 -1.04
N ASP A 59 21.70 -2.95 -2.12
CA ASP A 59 21.04 -2.88 -3.43
C ASP A 59 19.57 -3.32 -3.32
N TRP A 60 19.29 -4.37 -2.53
CA TRP A 60 17.93 -4.78 -2.24
C TRP A 60 17.12 -3.65 -1.58
N LYS A 61 17.67 -2.99 -0.56
CA LYS A 61 17.03 -1.83 0.08
C LYS A 61 16.85 -0.66 -0.89
N VAL A 62 17.81 -0.41 -1.78
CA VAL A 62 17.69 0.65 -2.80
C VAL A 62 16.53 0.36 -3.75
N ILE A 63 16.39 -0.87 -4.24
CA ILE A 63 15.27 -1.26 -5.10
C ILE A 63 13.95 -1.09 -4.35
N GLN A 64 13.85 -1.56 -3.10
CA GLN A 64 12.65 -1.42 -2.28
C GLN A 64 12.29 0.05 -1.99
N ASN A 65 13.28 0.88 -1.66
CA ASN A 65 13.07 2.28 -1.30
C ASN A 65 12.89 3.21 -2.50
N SER A 66 13.22 2.75 -3.72
CA SER A 66 13.07 3.54 -4.94
C SER A 66 11.62 3.91 -5.26
N GLY A 67 10.67 3.11 -4.78
CA GLY A 67 9.24 3.25 -5.11
C GLY A 67 8.91 3.00 -6.58
N GLN A 68 9.86 2.51 -7.39
CA GLN A 68 9.63 2.12 -8.78
C GLN A 68 9.37 0.61 -8.88
N PRO A 69 8.53 0.16 -9.84
CA PRO A 69 8.31 -1.26 -10.05
C PRO A 69 9.58 -1.94 -10.55
N TRP A 70 9.70 -3.23 -10.27
CA TRP A 70 10.79 -4.09 -10.71
C TRP A 70 10.24 -5.46 -11.09
N ILE A 71 11.03 -6.22 -11.84
CA ILE A 71 10.57 -7.43 -12.52
C ILE A 71 11.22 -8.66 -11.89
N ALA A 72 10.42 -9.60 -11.40
CA ALA A 72 10.92 -10.91 -10.98
C ALA A 72 10.77 -11.96 -12.08
N ILE A 73 11.78 -12.80 -12.24
CA ILE A 73 11.75 -13.96 -13.14
C ILE A 73 11.83 -15.24 -12.31
N TYR A 74 10.84 -16.11 -12.52
CA TYR A 74 10.70 -17.40 -11.85
C TYR A 74 10.68 -18.55 -12.86
N PRO A 75 11.48 -19.61 -12.66
CA PRO A 75 11.32 -20.86 -13.39
C PRO A 75 10.08 -21.64 -12.94
N GLU A 76 9.68 -22.64 -13.73
CA GLU A 76 8.48 -23.46 -13.48
C GLU A 76 8.50 -24.25 -12.15
N ILE A 77 9.68 -24.41 -11.54
CA ILE A 77 9.84 -25.09 -10.25
C ILE A 77 9.46 -24.21 -9.05
N VAL A 78 9.28 -22.90 -9.26
CA VAL A 78 8.94 -21.92 -8.21
C VAL A 78 7.45 -21.63 -8.21
N SER A 79 6.82 -21.87 -7.06
CA SER A 79 5.40 -21.61 -6.82
C SER A 79 5.16 -20.21 -6.26
N GLY A 80 4.08 -19.54 -6.69
CA GLY A 80 3.65 -18.25 -6.18
C GLY A 80 4.60 -17.11 -6.53
N ASN A 81 4.47 -15.99 -5.82
CA ASN A 81 5.32 -14.80 -5.94
C ASN A 81 6.16 -14.63 -4.66
N PRO A 82 7.21 -15.45 -4.45
CA PRO A 82 7.94 -15.48 -3.19
C PRO A 82 8.72 -14.19 -2.90
N LEU A 83 9.05 -13.39 -3.94
CA LEU A 83 9.72 -12.10 -3.75
C LEU A 83 8.73 -10.93 -3.63
N SER A 84 7.42 -11.20 -3.65
CA SER A 84 6.36 -10.18 -3.66
C SER A 84 6.60 -9.10 -4.72
N ALA A 85 7.04 -9.52 -5.90
CA ALA A 85 7.43 -8.62 -6.98
C ALA A 85 6.20 -7.93 -7.61
N PRO A 86 6.31 -6.64 -7.98
CA PRO A 86 5.24 -5.92 -8.66
C PRO A 86 4.91 -6.46 -10.05
N VAL A 87 5.91 -7.01 -10.75
CA VAL A 87 5.75 -7.67 -12.06
C VAL A 87 6.42 -9.04 -12.00
N CYS A 88 5.67 -10.08 -12.34
CA CYS A 88 6.16 -11.45 -12.33
C CYS A 88 6.25 -12.02 -13.76
N VAL A 89 7.35 -12.70 -14.03
CA VAL A 89 7.60 -13.43 -15.26
C VAL A 89 7.85 -14.89 -14.95
N ARG A 90 7.07 -15.76 -15.59
CA ARG A 90 7.21 -17.22 -15.56
C ARG A 90 7.99 -17.67 -16.78
N TYR A 91 9.24 -18.06 -16.57
CA TYR A 91 10.06 -18.60 -17.64
C TYR A 91 10.04 -20.12 -17.60
N MET A 92 9.25 -20.70 -18.50
CA MET A 92 8.94 -22.13 -18.57
C MET A 92 10.06 -22.89 -19.28
N LEU A 93 10.94 -23.53 -18.51
CA LEU A 93 12.08 -24.31 -19.01
C LEU A 93 11.76 -25.80 -19.19
N ASN A 94 10.59 -26.22 -18.70
CA ASN A 94 10.05 -27.56 -18.87
C ASN A 94 8.50 -27.54 -18.77
N ARG A 95 7.86 -28.69 -18.98
CA ARG A 95 6.43 -28.90 -18.74
C ARG A 95 6.12 -28.79 -17.25
N GLU A 96 5.03 -28.11 -16.95
CA GLU A 96 4.50 -27.96 -15.59
C GLU A 96 4.31 -29.32 -14.90
N GLY A 97 4.73 -29.42 -13.63
CA GLY A 97 4.54 -30.61 -12.80
C GLY A 97 5.48 -31.79 -13.07
N VAL A 98 6.36 -31.71 -14.08
CA VAL A 98 7.32 -32.79 -14.39
C VAL A 98 8.44 -32.87 -13.35
N ILE A 99 8.92 -31.72 -12.87
CA ILE A 99 9.97 -31.63 -11.87
C ILE A 99 9.34 -31.29 -10.52
N MET A 100 9.61 -32.10 -9.49
CA MET A 100 9.12 -31.96 -8.10
C MET A 100 7.59 -31.99 -7.90
N ASN A 101 6.79 -32.21 -8.96
CA ASN A 101 5.33 -32.24 -8.90
C ASN A 101 4.70 -30.92 -8.39
N ASN A 102 5.40 -29.80 -8.56
CA ASN A 102 4.96 -28.47 -8.13
C ASN A 102 3.89 -27.90 -9.07
N ARG A 103 2.88 -27.24 -8.49
CA ARG A 103 2.00 -26.30 -9.19
C ARG A 103 2.58 -24.90 -9.10
N ILE A 104 2.44 -24.11 -10.16
CA ILE A 104 3.07 -22.79 -10.27
C ILE A 104 2.35 -21.73 -9.43
N HIS A 105 1.05 -21.88 -9.19
CA HIS A 105 0.24 -20.90 -8.45
C HIS A 105 0.48 -19.47 -8.95
N GLU A 106 0.32 -19.28 -10.25
CA GLU A 106 0.55 -18.00 -10.93
C GLU A 106 -0.42 -16.91 -10.49
N GLY A 107 0.03 -15.66 -10.57
CA GLY A 107 -0.84 -14.49 -10.46
C GLY A 107 -1.65 -14.27 -11.76
N PRO A 108 -2.79 -13.56 -11.68
CA PRO A 108 -3.65 -13.27 -12.83
C PRO A 108 -2.97 -12.40 -13.91
N ASP A 109 -1.90 -11.71 -13.54
CA ASP A 109 -1.14 -10.76 -14.37
C ASP A 109 0.27 -11.25 -14.74
N ASP A 110 0.64 -12.48 -14.38
CA ASP A 110 1.96 -13.04 -14.66
C ASP A 110 2.22 -13.14 -16.17
N LEU A 111 3.41 -12.71 -16.61
CA LEU A 111 3.85 -12.90 -17.99
C LEU A 111 4.47 -14.27 -18.16
N PHE A 112 4.13 -14.98 -19.24
CA PHE A 112 4.69 -16.30 -19.51
C PHE A 112 5.60 -16.28 -20.74
N PHE A 113 6.78 -16.87 -20.60
CA PHE A 113 7.70 -17.15 -21.70
C PHE A 113 8.09 -18.63 -21.67
N TRP A 114 8.27 -19.24 -22.83
CA TRP A 114 8.64 -20.64 -22.95
C TRP A 114 9.98 -20.82 -23.63
N TYR A 115 10.79 -21.74 -23.12
CA TYR A 115 12.05 -22.10 -23.76
C TYR A 115 11.85 -22.76 -25.13
N ARG A 116 10.78 -23.56 -25.26
CA ARG A 116 10.41 -24.30 -26.48
C ARG A 116 8.89 -24.41 -26.62
N ASN A 117 8.42 -24.55 -27.87
CA ASN A 117 6.99 -24.71 -28.19
C ASN A 117 6.37 -25.97 -27.54
N GLU A 118 7.14 -27.05 -27.42
CA GLU A 118 6.71 -28.31 -26.79
C GLU A 118 6.34 -28.16 -25.30
N PHE A 119 6.76 -27.08 -24.63
CA PHE A 119 6.40 -26.80 -23.25
C PHE A 119 5.12 -25.95 -23.14
N ALA A 120 4.61 -25.46 -24.28
CA ALA A 120 3.54 -24.48 -24.35
C ALA A 120 2.20 -25.05 -24.85
N GLU A 121 1.95 -26.35 -24.68
CA GLU A 121 0.77 -27.09 -25.17
C GLU A 121 -0.59 -26.48 -24.76
N LYS A 122 -0.62 -25.55 -23.80
CA LYS A 122 -1.83 -24.90 -23.25
C LYS A 122 -1.92 -23.40 -23.55
N ALA A 123 -1.05 -22.83 -24.40
CA ALA A 123 -0.99 -21.40 -24.69
C ALA A 123 -1.51 -21.05 -26.10
N VAL A 124 -2.28 -19.96 -26.21
CA VAL A 124 -2.93 -19.52 -27.47
C VAL A 124 -1.93 -18.87 -28.45
N ASP A 125 -0.86 -18.25 -27.93
CA ASP A 125 0.26 -17.70 -28.69
C ASP A 125 1.51 -17.66 -27.77
N PRO A 126 2.31 -18.74 -27.74
CA PRO A 126 3.38 -18.85 -26.76
C PRO A 126 4.53 -17.89 -27.07
N GLN A 127 4.86 -17.03 -26.11
CA GLN A 127 6.04 -16.17 -26.21
C GLN A 127 7.30 -17.02 -26.05
N ILE A 128 7.95 -17.36 -27.17
CA ILE A 128 9.15 -18.20 -27.15
C ILE A 128 10.39 -17.34 -26.88
N LEU A 129 11.16 -17.74 -25.89
CA LEU A 129 12.49 -17.24 -25.58
C LEU A 129 13.46 -18.43 -25.57
N GLY A 130 13.99 -18.79 -26.73
CA GLY A 130 14.83 -19.97 -26.90
C GLY A 130 16.31 -19.66 -26.81
N ILE A 131 16.82 -19.29 -25.63
CA ILE A 131 18.22 -18.92 -25.42
C ILE A 131 19.15 -20.09 -25.75
N GLU A 132 20.08 -19.86 -26.66
CA GLU A 132 21.08 -20.84 -27.09
C GLU A 132 22.25 -20.83 -26.10
N SER A 133 22.53 -21.97 -25.47
CA SER A 133 23.47 -22.07 -24.34
C SER A 133 24.74 -22.87 -24.64
N PHE A 134 24.95 -23.38 -25.85
CA PHE A 134 26.15 -24.10 -26.22
C PHE A 134 27.26 -23.14 -26.62
N ASP A 135 28.46 -23.37 -26.08
CA ASP A 135 29.66 -22.67 -26.55
C ASP A 135 30.12 -23.28 -27.89
N LEU A 136 29.65 -22.68 -28.99
CA LEU A 136 30.00 -23.10 -30.36
C LEU A 136 31.49 -22.90 -30.71
N GLN A 137 32.29 -22.22 -29.88
CA GLN A 137 33.75 -22.14 -30.06
C GLN A 137 34.44 -23.29 -29.33
N LEU A 138 34.00 -23.59 -28.10
CA LEU A 138 34.52 -24.71 -27.33
C LEU A 138 34.13 -26.05 -27.96
N PHE A 139 32.86 -26.21 -28.36
CA PHE A 139 32.34 -27.39 -29.06
C PHE A 139 32.29 -27.13 -30.56
N CYS A 140 33.42 -27.40 -31.21
CA CYS A 140 33.57 -27.37 -32.66
C CYS A 140 34.47 -28.52 -33.11
N ASP A 141 34.38 -28.89 -34.39
CA ASP A 141 35.29 -29.85 -34.99
C ASP A 141 36.59 -29.16 -35.43
N ASP A 142 37.53 -29.01 -34.50
CA ASP A 142 38.86 -28.43 -34.74
C ASP A 142 40.00 -29.48 -34.64
N ASN A 143 39.65 -30.75 -34.43
CA ASN A 143 40.61 -31.83 -34.26
C ASN A 143 40.41 -32.95 -35.29
N PRO A 144 41.36 -33.16 -36.22
CA PRO A 144 41.21 -34.16 -37.28
C PRO A 144 41.40 -35.61 -36.79
N GLN A 145 41.91 -35.84 -35.58
CA GLN A 145 42.15 -37.19 -35.06
C GLN A 145 41.00 -37.67 -34.17
N LYS A 146 40.11 -38.51 -34.73
CA LYS A 146 39.00 -39.17 -34.02
C LYS A 146 39.34 -40.61 -33.65
N ASP A 147 39.72 -40.87 -32.41
CA ASP A 147 40.24 -42.17 -31.95
C ASP A 147 39.44 -42.82 -30.80
N LEU A 148 38.30 -42.25 -30.39
CA LEU A 148 37.47 -42.79 -29.30
C LEU A 148 36.08 -43.22 -29.78
N ASN A 149 35.53 -44.30 -29.24
CA ASN A 149 34.09 -44.59 -29.29
C ASN A 149 33.52 -44.34 -27.90
N ILE A 150 32.45 -43.57 -27.78
CA ILE A 150 31.87 -43.19 -26.48
C ILE A 150 30.44 -43.68 -26.37
N LEU A 151 30.09 -44.30 -25.23
CA LEU A 151 28.71 -44.56 -24.83
C LEU A 151 28.31 -43.59 -23.73
N TYR A 152 27.23 -42.84 -23.91
CA TYR A 152 26.70 -41.93 -22.88
C TYR A 152 25.57 -42.57 -22.07
N LEU A 153 25.66 -42.45 -20.74
CA LEU A 153 24.65 -42.95 -19.80
C LEU A 153 24.38 -41.93 -18.68
N ASN A 154 23.10 -41.65 -18.44
CA ASN A 154 22.62 -40.81 -17.35
C ASN A 154 21.37 -41.40 -16.70
N ARG A 155 20.27 -41.50 -17.45
CA ARG A 155 18.97 -42.00 -16.97
C ARG A 155 18.77 -43.48 -17.23
N VAL A 156 19.52 -44.07 -18.15
CA VAL A 156 19.47 -45.50 -18.48
C VAL A 156 20.57 -46.24 -17.70
N PRO A 157 20.24 -47.25 -16.88
CA PRO A 157 21.23 -47.97 -16.10
C PRO A 157 22.06 -48.92 -16.97
N GLU A 158 23.33 -49.12 -16.62
CA GLU A 158 24.25 -50.02 -17.33
C GLU A 158 23.73 -51.47 -17.45
N SER A 159 22.88 -51.91 -16.52
CA SER A 159 22.32 -53.27 -16.50
C SER A 159 21.37 -53.59 -17.66
N VAL A 160 20.85 -52.58 -18.35
CA VAL A 160 19.93 -52.76 -19.50
C VAL A 160 20.58 -52.42 -20.85
N VAL A 161 21.88 -52.13 -20.85
CA VAL A 161 22.66 -51.79 -22.04
C VAL A 161 23.10 -53.06 -22.77
N ASP A 162 22.84 -53.13 -24.08
CA ASP A 162 23.35 -54.20 -24.92
C ASP A 162 24.75 -53.83 -25.46
N PHE A 163 25.79 -54.29 -24.76
CA PHE A 163 27.19 -54.05 -25.16
C PHE A 163 27.61 -54.83 -26.40
N SER A 164 26.84 -55.85 -26.84
CA SER A 164 27.17 -56.60 -28.06
C SER A 164 27.02 -55.77 -29.33
N GLN A 165 26.24 -54.70 -29.27
CA GLN A 165 26.04 -53.74 -30.36
C GLN A 165 27.15 -52.68 -30.42
N LEU A 166 28.10 -52.65 -29.48
CA LEU A 166 29.11 -51.61 -29.38
C LEU A 166 30.51 -52.15 -29.72
N PRO A 167 31.40 -51.31 -30.30
CA PRO A 167 32.81 -51.64 -30.45
C PRO A 167 33.48 -51.99 -29.11
N SER A 168 34.42 -52.95 -29.11
CA SER A 168 35.09 -53.43 -27.89
C SER A 168 35.98 -52.38 -27.19
N ASP A 169 36.30 -51.28 -27.86
CA ASP A 169 37.07 -50.14 -27.37
C ASP A 169 36.20 -48.97 -26.88
N THR A 170 34.88 -49.17 -26.75
CA THR A 170 33.94 -48.12 -26.31
C THR A 170 34.14 -47.74 -24.84
N LYS A 171 34.29 -46.44 -24.56
CA LYS A 171 34.38 -45.90 -23.20
C LYS A 171 33.04 -45.31 -22.75
N ILE A 172 32.69 -45.52 -21.48
CA ILE A 172 31.46 -45.00 -20.90
C ILE A 172 31.69 -43.57 -20.39
N LEU A 173 30.84 -42.65 -20.81
CA LEU A 173 30.71 -41.30 -20.28
C LEU A 173 29.44 -41.25 -19.42
N SER A 174 29.61 -41.26 -18.11
CA SER A 174 28.50 -41.34 -17.15
C SER A 174 28.31 -40.03 -16.37
N MET A 175 27.07 -39.60 -16.19
CA MET A 175 26.73 -38.45 -15.34
C MET A 175 26.92 -38.72 -13.84
N ALA A 176 27.22 -39.96 -13.44
CA ALA A 176 27.65 -40.26 -12.07
C ALA A 176 29.03 -39.66 -11.72
N ASN A 177 29.87 -39.40 -12.72
CA ASN A 177 31.15 -38.69 -12.61
C ASN A 177 31.25 -37.65 -13.73
N PRO A 178 30.58 -36.49 -13.60
CA PRO A 178 30.49 -35.51 -14.68
C PRO A 178 31.84 -34.84 -14.92
N LEU A 179 32.22 -34.71 -16.20
CA LEU A 179 33.36 -33.90 -16.63
C LEU A 179 32.98 -32.42 -16.69
N THR A 180 33.95 -31.52 -16.49
CA THR A 180 33.77 -30.10 -16.80
C THR A 180 33.54 -29.90 -18.30
N LEU A 181 32.92 -28.78 -18.72
CA LEU A 181 32.69 -28.52 -20.15
C LEU A 181 33.99 -28.54 -20.99
N LYS A 182 35.10 -28.06 -20.43
CA LYS A 182 36.42 -28.06 -21.11
C LYS A 182 36.97 -29.49 -21.29
N GLU A 183 36.87 -30.32 -20.25
CA GLU A 183 37.29 -31.73 -20.32
C GLU A 183 36.38 -32.54 -21.24
N LEU A 184 35.07 -32.30 -21.17
CA LEU A 184 34.07 -32.92 -22.04
C LEU A 184 34.35 -32.57 -23.50
N ALA A 185 34.63 -31.31 -23.84
CA ALA A 185 34.98 -30.89 -25.19
C ALA A 185 36.21 -31.65 -25.72
N VAL A 186 37.26 -31.85 -24.90
CA VAL A 186 38.45 -32.64 -25.29
C VAL A 186 38.09 -34.08 -25.64
N VAL A 187 37.21 -34.72 -24.85
CA VAL A 187 36.74 -36.09 -25.11
C VAL A 187 35.89 -36.15 -26.38
N LEU A 188 34.90 -35.26 -26.51
CA LEU A 188 33.98 -35.23 -27.65
C LEU A 188 34.70 -34.93 -28.97
N LYS A 189 35.68 -34.02 -28.97
CA LYS A 189 36.52 -33.69 -30.14
C LYS A 189 37.34 -34.87 -30.65
N ARG A 190 37.65 -35.85 -29.81
CA ARG A 190 38.34 -37.11 -30.17
C ARG A 190 37.38 -38.26 -30.49
N THR A 191 36.07 -38.06 -30.31
CA THR A 191 35.09 -39.14 -30.45
C THR A 191 34.75 -39.38 -31.92
N ARG A 192 35.01 -40.59 -32.40
CA ARG A 192 34.71 -41.09 -33.75
C ARG A 192 33.23 -41.42 -33.96
N VAL A 193 32.63 -42.07 -32.97
CA VAL A 193 31.18 -42.39 -32.93
C VAL A 193 30.70 -42.27 -31.48
N PHE A 194 29.58 -41.59 -31.30
CA PHE A 194 28.93 -41.40 -30.00
C PHE A 194 27.65 -42.21 -29.93
N TYR A 195 27.54 -43.13 -28.97
CA TYR A 195 26.38 -43.98 -28.78
C TYR A 195 25.55 -43.47 -27.61
N SER A 196 24.23 -43.40 -27.77
CA SER A 196 23.33 -42.99 -26.68
C SER A 196 22.00 -43.73 -26.72
N TYR A 197 21.56 -44.19 -25.56
CA TYR A 197 20.21 -44.73 -25.35
C TYR A 197 19.19 -43.64 -24.98
N GLU A 198 19.66 -42.39 -24.83
CA GLU A 198 18.83 -41.28 -24.36
C GLU A 198 19.13 -39.96 -25.07
N SER A 199 18.10 -39.12 -25.23
CA SER A 199 18.22 -37.76 -25.76
C SER A 199 18.85 -36.82 -24.72
N SER A 200 19.99 -36.22 -25.03
CA SER A 200 20.73 -35.34 -24.13
C SER A 200 21.41 -34.18 -24.88
N GLY A 201 21.65 -33.07 -24.18
CA GLY A 201 22.48 -31.97 -24.69
C GLY A 201 23.91 -32.42 -25.03
N THR A 202 24.42 -33.47 -24.38
CA THR A 202 25.72 -34.07 -24.73
C THR A 202 25.74 -34.66 -26.13
N CYS A 203 24.62 -35.18 -26.62
CA CYS A 203 24.51 -35.65 -28.01
C CYS A 203 24.70 -34.48 -29.00
N ALA A 204 24.09 -33.33 -28.70
CA ALA A 204 24.24 -32.12 -29.51
C ALA A 204 25.69 -31.61 -29.52
N MET A 205 26.35 -31.58 -28.37
CA MET A 205 27.77 -31.21 -28.26
C MET A 205 28.69 -32.18 -29.01
N ALA A 206 28.39 -33.49 -29.00
CA ALA A 206 29.16 -34.50 -29.72
C ALA A 206 29.10 -34.27 -31.24
N ILE A 207 27.90 -33.95 -31.77
CA ILE A 207 27.70 -33.64 -33.19
C ILE A 207 28.45 -32.37 -33.59
N LEU A 208 28.38 -31.33 -32.76
CA LEU A 208 29.12 -30.08 -32.99
C LEU A 208 30.65 -30.29 -33.02
N CYS A 209 31.15 -31.26 -32.24
CA CYS A 209 32.53 -31.70 -32.25
C CYS A 209 32.86 -32.69 -33.39
N GLY A 210 31.98 -32.91 -34.35
CA GLY A 210 32.24 -33.77 -35.52
C GLY A 210 32.00 -35.26 -35.29
N SER A 211 31.24 -35.63 -34.26
CA SER A 211 30.92 -37.03 -33.95
C SER A 211 29.44 -37.36 -34.23
N PRO A 212 29.12 -38.29 -35.16
CA PRO A 212 27.76 -38.75 -35.36
C PRO A 212 27.26 -39.53 -34.14
N VAL A 213 25.99 -39.34 -33.80
CA VAL A 213 25.32 -39.97 -32.66
C VAL A 213 24.49 -41.16 -33.14
N VAL A 214 24.82 -42.36 -32.71
CA VAL A 214 24.00 -43.56 -32.94
C VAL A 214 22.92 -43.63 -31.86
N ALA A 215 21.66 -43.55 -32.29
CA ALA A 215 20.49 -43.62 -31.44
C ALA A 215 20.12 -45.08 -31.14
N LEU A 216 20.23 -45.48 -29.88
CA LEU A 216 19.90 -46.82 -29.40
C LEU A 216 18.65 -46.78 -28.52
N THR A 217 17.98 -47.92 -28.37
CA THR A 217 16.78 -48.06 -27.51
C THR A 217 16.96 -49.20 -26.52
N ALA A 218 16.60 -48.95 -25.26
CA ALA A 218 16.65 -49.95 -24.20
C ALA A 218 15.22 -50.33 -23.76
N PRO A 219 14.90 -51.64 -23.61
CA PRO A 219 13.57 -52.08 -23.18
C PRO A 219 13.17 -51.48 -21.82
N GLY A 220 11.98 -50.85 -21.75
CA GLY A 220 11.45 -50.21 -20.55
C GLY A 220 11.92 -48.77 -20.30
N TYR A 221 12.78 -48.23 -21.16
CA TYR A 221 13.31 -46.87 -21.09
C TYR A 221 13.05 -46.06 -22.38
N GLU A 222 12.11 -46.51 -23.23
CA GLU A 222 11.84 -45.94 -24.56
C GLU A 222 11.43 -44.46 -24.51
N LYS A 223 10.84 -44.02 -23.41
CA LYS A 223 10.48 -42.61 -23.17
C LYS A 223 11.66 -41.63 -23.15
N TYR A 224 12.89 -42.13 -22.97
CA TYR A 224 14.10 -41.30 -22.99
C TYR A 224 14.84 -41.35 -24.32
N ALA A 225 14.47 -42.27 -25.22
CA ALA A 225 15.15 -42.48 -26.49
C ALA A 225 15.12 -41.23 -27.38
N ILE A 226 16.09 -41.15 -28.28
CA ILE A 226 16.12 -40.12 -29.32
C ILE A 226 14.94 -40.37 -30.27
N THR A 227 14.14 -39.32 -30.53
CA THR A 227 12.95 -39.38 -31.38
C THR A 227 13.15 -38.58 -32.67
N GLN A 228 12.28 -38.76 -33.67
CA GLN A 228 12.31 -37.90 -34.87
C GLN A 228 12.18 -36.40 -34.53
N GLU A 229 11.45 -36.07 -33.47
CA GLU A 229 11.33 -34.72 -32.95
C GLU A 229 12.66 -34.20 -32.38
N THR A 230 13.39 -35.05 -31.64
CA THR A 230 14.74 -34.73 -31.16
C THR A 230 15.68 -34.39 -32.31
N VAL A 231 15.61 -35.14 -33.42
CA VAL A 231 16.44 -34.90 -34.61
C VAL A 231 16.06 -33.59 -35.29
N ARG A 232 14.76 -33.30 -35.41
CA ARG A 232 14.24 -32.03 -35.97
C ARG A 232 14.71 -30.82 -35.16
N ASP A 233 14.71 -30.93 -33.83
CA ASP A 233 15.14 -29.88 -32.90
C ASP A 233 16.63 -29.55 -32.97
N ASN A 234 17.43 -30.42 -33.60
CA ASN A 234 18.86 -30.28 -33.80
C ASN A 234 19.23 -30.01 -35.29
N GLY A 235 18.27 -29.51 -36.08
CA GLY A 235 18.50 -29.15 -37.48
C GLY A 235 18.42 -30.31 -38.46
N GLY A 236 17.91 -31.48 -38.02
CA GLY A 236 17.70 -32.64 -38.88
C GLY A 236 18.96 -33.42 -39.23
N ALA A 237 20.05 -33.26 -38.47
CA ALA A 237 21.35 -33.85 -38.75
C ALA A 237 22.05 -34.36 -37.48
N GLY A 238 23.02 -35.26 -37.66
CA GLY A 238 23.92 -35.79 -36.65
C GLY A 238 23.46 -37.05 -35.92
N PHE A 239 22.29 -37.60 -36.24
CA PHE A 239 21.75 -38.81 -35.61
C PHE A 239 21.58 -39.96 -36.60
N CYS A 240 22.09 -41.14 -36.23
CA CYS A 240 21.99 -42.38 -36.99
C CYS A 240 21.04 -43.36 -36.29
N TRP A 241 20.03 -43.87 -37.00
CA TRP A 241 19.13 -44.91 -36.50
C TRP A 241 19.72 -46.32 -36.64
N GLU A 242 20.60 -46.51 -37.62
CA GLU A 242 21.28 -47.77 -37.88
C GLU A 242 22.74 -47.69 -37.42
N ASN A 243 23.19 -48.72 -36.71
CA ASN A 243 24.58 -48.86 -36.28
C ASN A 243 25.41 -49.58 -37.36
N THR A 244 25.41 -49.03 -38.58
CA THR A 244 26.20 -49.52 -39.71
C THR A 244 27.23 -48.46 -40.13
N GLN A 245 28.38 -48.91 -40.62
CA GLN A 245 29.45 -47.99 -41.04
C GLN A 245 28.99 -47.05 -42.16
N GLU A 246 28.15 -47.52 -43.07
CA GLU A 246 27.59 -46.75 -44.18
C GLU A 246 26.64 -45.62 -43.70
N ALA A 247 25.76 -45.91 -42.73
CA ALA A 247 24.87 -44.91 -42.15
C ALA A 247 25.66 -43.83 -41.38
N ILE A 248 26.68 -44.25 -40.62
CA ILE A 248 27.56 -43.36 -39.84
C ILE A 248 28.37 -42.44 -40.76
N ASP A 249 28.95 -42.97 -41.83
CA ASP A 249 29.77 -42.18 -42.76
C ASP A 249 28.93 -41.22 -43.62
N THR A 250 27.70 -41.61 -43.96
CA THR A 250 26.73 -40.73 -44.62
C THR A 250 26.35 -39.55 -43.73
N GLU A 251 26.05 -39.80 -42.46
CA GLU A 251 25.66 -38.74 -41.53
C GLU A 251 26.83 -37.82 -41.17
N ARG A 252 28.06 -38.34 -41.17
CA ARG A 252 29.27 -37.54 -40.94
C ARG A 252 29.43 -36.41 -41.96
N GLN A 253 28.92 -36.56 -43.19
CA GLN A 253 28.94 -35.52 -44.22
C GLN A 253 27.92 -34.39 -43.97
N ASN A 254 26.95 -34.60 -43.08
CA ASN A 254 25.85 -33.68 -42.79
C ASN A 254 25.99 -32.93 -41.45
N LEU A 255 27.00 -33.24 -40.62
CA LEU A 255 27.13 -32.68 -39.26
C LEU A 255 27.22 -31.14 -39.22
N TRP A 256 27.76 -30.52 -40.28
CA TRP A 256 27.86 -29.06 -40.39
C TRP A 256 26.49 -28.35 -40.30
N LYS A 257 25.40 -29.01 -40.74
CA LYS A 257 24.03 -28.47 -40.71
C LYS A 257 23.58 -28.10 -39.31
N MET A 258 24.05 -28.82 -38.29
CA MET A 258 23.69 -28.56 -36.90
C MET A 258 24.29 -27.25 -36.39
N ARG A 259 25.53 -26.93 -36.79
CA ARG A 259 26.17 -25.65 -36.45
C ARG A 259 25.44 -24.48 -37.11
N ASP A 260 25.13 -24.58 -38.40
CA ASP A 260 24.37 -23.55 -39.13
C ASP A 260 22.98 -23.36 -38.53
N TYR A 261 22.31 -24.44 -38.15
CA TYR A 261 21.02 -24.38 -37.47
C TYR A 261 21.09 -23.63 -36.13
N PHE A 262 22.11 -23.89 -35.29
CA PHE A 262 22.28 -23.15 -34.04
C PHE A 262 22.66 -21.67 -34.26
N LEU A 263 23.43 -21.34 -35.30
CA LEU A 263 23.71 -19.95 -35.66
C LEU A 263 22.44 -19.19 -36.06
N VAL A 264 21.58 -19.81 -36.87
CA VAL A 264 20.25 -19.25 -37.23
C VAL A 264 19.36 -19.13 -36.00
N ARG A 265 19.38 -20.12 -35.10
CA ARG A 265 18.63 -20.09 -33.84
C ARG A 265 19.11 -18.97 -32.91
N ARG A 266 20.43 -18.72 -32.84
CA ARG A 266 21.03 -17.63 -32.06
C ARG A 266 20.62 -16.25 -32.60
N ALA A 267 20.50 -16.10 -33.93
CA ALA A 267 19.96 -14.88 -34.52
C ALA A 267 18.48 -14.68 -34.16
N ARG A 268 17.67 -15.76 -34.19
CA ARG A 268 16.26 -15.71 -33.77
C ARG A 268 16.11 -15.41 -32.27
N SER A 269 16.97 -15.97 -31.42
CA SER A 269 16.91 -15.76 -29.97
C SER A 269 17.18 -14.29 -29.59
N GLN A 270 17.98 -13.57 -30.38
CA GLN A 270 18.18 -12.13 -30.16
C GLN A 270 16.88 -11.35 -30.35
N GLN A 271 16.13 -11.62 -31.43
CA GLN A 271 14.83 -10.99 -31.67
C GLN A 271 13.80 -11.37 -30.58
N GLN A 272 13.83 -12.62 -30.13
CA GLN A 272 12.99 -13.09 -29.01
C GLN A 272 13.34 -12.38 -27.70
N PHE A 273 14.62 -12.15 -27.45
CA PHE A 273 15.11 -11.41 -26.28
C PHE A 273 14.67 -9.94 -26.33
N GLU A 274 14.74 -9.28 -27.49
CA GLU A 274 14.25 -7.90 -27.65
C GLU A 274 12.74 -7.79 -27.38
N ASN A 275 11.96 -8.78 -27.84
CA ASN A 275 10.52 -8.86 -27.53
C ASN A 275 10.27 -9.11 -26.03
N PHE A 276 11.05 -10.00 -25.41
CA PHE A 276 11.01 -10.25 -23.96
C PHE A 276 11.24 -8.96 -23.17
N VAL A 277 12.30 -8.20 -23.48
CA VAL A 277 12.61 -6.93 -22.82
C VAL A 277 11.47 -5.93 -23.04
N THR A 278 10.95 -5.83 -24.26
CA THR A 278 9.86 -4.89 -24.57
C THR A 278 8.61 -5.18 -23.74
N LEU A 279 8.11 -6.41 -23.74
CA LEU A 279 6.88 -6.78 -23.03
C LEU A 279 6.99 -6.64 -21.51
N THR A 280 8.14 -7.03 -20.95
CA THR A 280 8.37 -6.96 -19.50
C THR A 280 8.55 -5.51 -19.03
N GLN A 281 9.27 -4.68 -19.78
CA GLN A 281 9.40 -3.25 -19.48
C GLN A 281 8.07 -2.52 -19.68
N GLU A 282 7.29 -2.81 -20.73
CA GLU A 282 5.97 -2.20 -20.92
C GLU A 282 4.99 -2.54 -19.79
N LYS A 283 5.00 -3.78 -19.28
CA LYS A 283 4.18 -4.16 -18.11
C LYS A 283 4.62 -3.40 -16.86
N ALA A 284 5.93 -3.22 -16.65
CA ALA A 284 6.46 -2.41 -15.57
C ALA A 284 6.14 -0.91 -15.74
N GLU A 285 6.17 -0.37 -16.96
CA GLU A 285 5.73 0.99 -17.28
C GLU A 285 4.24 1.18 -17.02
N GLN A 286 3.39 0.22 -17.39
CA GLN A 286 1.96 0.26 -17.10
C GLN A 286 1.70 0.25 -15.59
N ARG A 287 2.46 -0.56 -14.83
CA ARG A 287 2.38 -0.55 -13.37
C ARG A 287 2.84 0.78 -12.80
N ALA A 288 3.98 1.30 -13.27
CA ALA A 288 4.48 2.62 -12.89
C ALA A 288 3.49 3.74 -13.26
N ALA A 289 2.78 3.63 -14.39
CA ALA A 289 1.78 4.59 -14.83
C ALA A 289 0.50 4.52 -13.99
N GLN A 290 0.10 3.32 -13.57
CA GLN A 290 -0.98 3.11 -12.60
C GLN A 290 -0.58 3.72 -11.25
N ASP A 291 0.62 3.44 -10.77
CA ASP A 291 1.19 4.03 -9.55
C ASP A 291 1.34 5.56 -9.68
N LYS A 292 1.64 6.09 -10.88
CA LYS A 292 1.69 7.54 -11.18
C LYS A 292 0.31 8.19 -11.26
N ARG A 293 -0.74 7.50 -11.74
CA ARG A 293 -2.12 7.98 -11.58
C ARG A 293 -2.51 8.09 -10.10
N HIS A 294 -1.87 7.28 -9.26
CA HIS A 294 -1.90 7.38 -7.80
C HIS A 294 -0.80 8.28 -7.21
N ALA A 295 -0.01 9.00 -8.02
CA ALA A 295 0.96 9.95 -7.50
C ALA A 295 0.25 11.26 -7.14
N LEU A 296 0.58 11.76 -5.95
CA LEU A 296 0.01 12.98 -5.39
C LEU A 296 0.02 14.16 -6.38
N ASN A 297 1.08 14.30 -7.19
CA ASN A 297 1.20 15.34 -8.22
C ASN A 297 0.03 15.35 -9.21
N ASP A 298 -0.24 14.21 -9.85
CA ASP A 298 -1.27 14.12 -10.88
C ASP A 298 -2.67 14.28 -10.26
N TRP A 299 -2.87 13.73 -9.06
CA TRP A 299 -4.13 13.84 -8.34
C TRP A 299 -4.45 15.30 -7.95
N LEU A 300 -3.51 16.04 -7.34
CA LEU A 300 -3.75 17.42 -6.91
C LEU A 300 -4.16 18.36 -8.07
N TYR A 301 -3.60 18.16 -9.27
CA TYR A 301 -3.88 19.02 -10.42
C TYR A 301 -5.04 18.55 -11.31
N LYS A 302 -5.43 17.27 -11.27
CA LYS A 302 -6.48 16.70 -12.15
C LYS A 302 -7.72 16.23 -11.40
N ARG A 303 -7.77 16.33 -10.08
CA ARG A 303 -8.95 15.95 -9.30
C ARG A 303 -10.18 16.72 -9.77
N GLN A 304 -11.29 16.02 -9.78
CA GLN A 304 -12.62 16.58 -9.97
C GLN A 304 -13.45 16.17 -8.78
N LEU A 305 -14.19 17.11 -8.22
CA LEU A 305 -15.04 16.87 -7.07
C LEU A 305 -16.51 16.79 -7.49
N PRO A 306 -17.35 16.06 -6.74
CA PRO A 306 -18.80 16.07 -6.93
C PRO A 306 -19.36 17.50 -6.93
N ALA A 307 -20.42 17.71 -7.71
CA ALA A 307 -21.17 18.96 -7.70
C ALA A 307 -21.76 19.21 -6.29
N PRO A 308 -21.74 20.45 -5.79
CA PRO A 308 -22.28 20.78 -4.48
C PRO A 308 -23.78 20.48 -4.39
N ALA A 309 -24.23 19.98 -3.22
CA ALA A 309 -25.64 19.78 -2.91
C ALA A 309 -26.44 21.09 -3.08
N GLU A 310 -27.71 21.01 -3.51
CA GLU A 310 -28.56 22.17 -3.84
C GLU A 310 -28.61 23.25 -2.74
N GLU A 311 -28.44 22.90 -1.47
CA GLU A 311 -28.42 23.87 -0.35
C GLU A 311 -27.19 24.81 -0.36
N VAL A 312 -26.05 24.38 -0.90
CA VAL A 312 -24.82 25.19 -1.02
C VAL A 312 -24.86 26.10 -2.26
N GLN A 313 -25.79 25.87 -3.18
CA GLN A 313 -25.90 26.61 -4.46
C GLN A 313 -26.51 28.01 -4.33
N SER A 314 -26.76 28.51 -3.12
CA SER A 314 -27.11 29.93 -2.92
C SER A 314 -25.84 30.78 -2.99
N PRO A 315 -25.53 31.52 -4.08
CA PRO A 315 -24.30 32.32 -4.20
C PRO A 315 -24.17 33.41 -3.11
N SER A 316 -25.21 33.67 -2.33
CA SER A 316 -25.24 34.61 -1.21
C SER A 316 -24.77 34.04 0.14
N SER A 317 -24.41 32.75 0.26
CA SER A 317 -24.04 32.14 1.56
C SER A 317 -22.53 31.94 1.78
N LEU A 318 -21.72 31.91 0.72
CA LEU A 318 -20.25 31.72 0.84
C LEU A 318 -19.55 33.03 1.27
N PRO A 319 -18.44 32.93 2.03
CA PRO A 319 -17.70 34.10 2.50
C PRO A 319 -16.99 34.83 1.35
N LEU A 320 -16.96 36.16 1.43
CA LEU A 320 -16.25 37.02 0.48
C LEU A 320 -14.73 36.93 0.72
N LEU A 321 -14.02 36.35 -0.24
CA LEU A 321 -12.57 36.15 -0.19
C LEU A 321 -11.83 37.19 -1.03
N ARG A 322 -10.86 37.90 -0.42
CA ARG A 322 -9.91 38.74 -1.14
C ARG A 322 -8.53 38.07 -1.17
N MET A 323 -7.98 37.86 -2.36
CA MET A 323 -6.64 37.33 -2.52
C MET A 323 -5.65 38.44 -2.83
N LEU A 324 -4.49 38.39 -2.19
CA LEU A 324 -3.38 39.31 -2.46
C LEU A 324 -2.20 38.50 -2.99
N ILE A 325 -1.74 38.83 -4.19
CA ILE A 325 -0.56 38.24 -4.80
C ILE A 325 0.60 39.22 -4.69
N ALA A 326 1.57 38.90 -3.85
CA ALA A 326 2.78 39.70 -3.68
C ALA A 326 3.84 39.30 -4.73
N VAL A 327 4.14 40.19 -5.68
CA VAL A 327 5.14 39.93 -6.73
C VAL A 327 6.48 40.56 -6.34
N GLN A 328 7.53 39.75 -6.23
CA GLN A 328 8.88 40.28 -6.04
C GLN A 328 9.48 40.79 -7.37
N PRO A 329 10.37 41.81 -7.33
CA PRO A 329 11.05 42.30 -8.52
C PRO A 329 11.80 41.18 -9.25
N GLY A 330 11.54 40.99 -10.56
CA GLY A 330 12.18 39.96 -11.39
C GLY A 330 11.41 38.64 -11.53
N SER A 331 10.27 38.47 -10.86
CA SER A 331 9.45 37.25 -10.85
C SER A 331 8.24 37.29 -11.81
N GLU A 332 8.43 37.82 -13.03
CA GLU A 332 7.35 37.96 -14.03
C GLU A 332 6.75 36.62 -14.48
N ALA A 333 7.60 35.59 -14.60
CA ALA A 333 7.18 34.23 -14.95
C ALA A 333 6.35 33.59 -13.81
N ASP A 334 6.79 33.78 -12.57
CA ASP A 334 6.11 33.28 -11.36
C ASP A 334 4.72 33.90 -11.22
N ARG A 335 4.59 35.20 -11.47
CA ARG A 335 3.29 35.89 -11.52
C ARG A 335 2.36 35.24 -12.53
N THR A 336 2.86 35.05 -13.75
CA THR A 336 2.07 34.50 -14.86
C THR A 336 1.60 33.08 -14.54
N SER A 337 2.48 32.27 -13.94
CA SER A 337 2.16 30.90 -13.46
C SER A 337 1.02 30.91 -12.43
N THR A 338 1.12 31.76 -11.40
CA THR A 338 0.09 31.88 -10.35
C THR A 338 -1.25 32.33 -10.93
N LEU A 339 -1.26 33.37 -11.77
CA LEU A 339 -2.50 33.88 -12.38
C LEU A 339 -3.16 32.86 -13.31
N ASN A 340 -2.39 32.12 -14.12
CA ASN A 340 -2.93 31.09 -15.01
C ASN A 340 -3.62 29.95 -14.24
N ALA A 341 -3.13 29.60 -13.06
CA ALA A 341 -3.75 28.58 -12.20
C ALA A 341 -5.01 29.11 -11.48
N LEU A 342 -5.05 30.41 -11.19
CA LEU A 342 -6.04 31.04 -10.33
C LEU A 342 -7.27 31.57 -11.08
N LEU A 343 -7.05 32.28 -12.19
CA LEU A 343 -8.12 32.97 -12.94
C LEU A 343 -9.26 32.02 -13.35
N PRO A 344 -9.00 30.80 -13.87
CA PRO A 344 -10.08 29.86 -14.22
C PRO A 344 -10.95 29.42 -13.03
N GLN A 345 -10.46 29.55 -11.80
CA GLN A 345 -11.17 29.16 -10.60
C GLN A 345 -12.01 30.30 -10.00
N LEU A 346 -11.78 31.57 -10.39
CA LEU A 346 -12.54 32.72 -9.86
C LEU A 346 -14.04 32.65 -10.20
N ASP A 347 -14.39 32.00 -11.31
CA ASP A 347 -15.78 31.81 -11.72
C ASP A 347 -16.55 30.86 -10.78
N GLN A 348 -15.82 30.06 -9.98
CA GLN A 348 -16.41 29.08 -9.06
C GLN A 348 -16.85 29.71 -7.73
N VAL A 349 -16.35 30.91 -7.39
CA VAL A 349 -16.60 31.57 -6.10
C VAL A 349 -17.04 33.01 -6.32
N THR A 350 -18.32 33.28 -6.06
CA THR A 350 -18.89 34.62 -6.23
C THR A 350 -18.26 35.62 -5.26
N GLY A 351 -17.89 36.81 -5.74
CA GLY A 351 -17.33 37.89 -4.91
C GLY A 351 -15.83 37.79 -4.63
N CYS A 352 -15.15 36.76 -5.14
CA CYS A 352 -13.70 36.66 -5.06
C CYS A 352 -13.02 37.67 -5.98
N ALA A 353 -11.99 38.37 -5.48
CA ALA A 353 -11.17 39.25 -6.31
C ALA A 353 -9.70 39.23 -5.89
N VAL A 354 -8.83 39.68 -6.80
CA VAL A 354 -7.37 39.60 -6.66
C VAL A 354 -6.79 41.01 -6.59
N LEU A 355 -5.95 41.25 -5.59
CA LEU A 355 -5.04 42.40 -5.52
C LEU A 355 -3.66 41.91 -5.97
N LEU A 356 -3.09 42.57 -6.96
CA LEU A 356 -1.79 42.24 -7.52
C LEU A 356 -0.79 43.34 -7.15
N ALA A 357 0.16 43.03 -6.27
CA ALA A 357 1.22 43.97 -5.90
C ALA A 357 2.35 43.93 -6.92
N THR A 358 2.49 44.97 -7.74
CA THR A 358 3.42 45.04 -8.88
C THR A 358 4.34 46.27 -8.81
N PRO A 359 5.61 46.16 -9.24
CA PRO A 359 6.54 47.29 -9.29
C PRO A 359 6.30 48.25 -10.48
N GLN A 360 5.48 47.89 -11.49
CA GLN A 360 5.17 48.75 -12.65
C GLN A 360 3.67 49.03 -12.77
N GLU A 361 3.30 50.29 -13.06
CA GLU A 361 1.91 50.77 -13.25
C GLU A 361 1.20 50.23 -14.51
N THR A 362 1.91 49.55 -15.41
CA THR A 362 1.39 49.16 -16.75
C THR A 362 1.28 47.66 -16.98
N CYS A 363 1.11 46.85 -15.93
CA CYS A 363 0.74 45.45 -16.15
C CYS A 363 -0.72 45.42 -16.62
N HIS A 364 -1.04 45.03 -17.85
CA HIS A 364 -2.44 44.89 -18.25
C HIS A 364 -2.88 43.44 -18.06
N VAL A 365 -3.67 43.19 -17.02
CA VAL A 365 -4.46 41.95 -16.87
C VAL A 365 -5.88 42.28 -17.32
N SER A 366 -6.43 41.51 -18.26
CA SER A 366 -7.72 41.82 -18.91
C SER A 366 -8.96 41.45 -18.08
N ASP A 367 -8.82 41.01 -16.84
CA ASP A 367 -9.94 40.57 -15.98
C ASP A 367 -10.31 41.67 -14.96
N ASP A 368 -11.57 42.08 -14.97
CA ASP A 368 -12.10 43.18 -14.13
C ASP A 368 -12.06 42.88 -12.62
N ARG A 369 -11.79 41.62 -12.23
CA ARG A 369 -11.65 41.20 -10.83
C ARG A 369 -10.21 41.32 -10.31
N VAL A 370 -9.27 41.76 -11.15
CA VAL A 370 -7.86 41.92 -10.79
C VAL A 370 -7.53 43.41 -10.65
N PHE A 371 -7.24 43.83 -9.42
CA PHE A 371 -6.86 45.19 -9.08
C PHE A 371 -5.35 45.27 -8.81
N GLN A 372 -4.75 46.43 -9.04
CA GLN A 372 -3.31 46.62 -8.88
C GLN A 372 -2.98 47.55 -7.74
N ILE A 373 -1.94 47.17 -7.00
CA ILE A 373 -1.37 47.95 -5.90
C ILE A 373 0.15 48.02 -6.08
N ARG A 374 0.78 49.03 -5.47
CA ARG A 374 2.22 49.24 -5.56
C ARG A 374 3.00 48.24 -4.71
N SER A 375 3.99 47.57 -5.29
CA SER A 375 4.76 46.55 -4.59
C SER A 375 5.71 47.09 -3.50
N ASP A 376 6.16 48.34 -3.58
CA ASP A 376 7.10 48.93 -2.61
C ASP A 376 6.45 49.30 -1.28
N VAL A 377 5.14 49.54 -1.28
CA VAL A 377 4.34 49.95 -0.10
C VAL A 377 3.11 49.07 0.09
N TRP A 378 3.17 47.83 -0.41
CA TRP A 378 2.00 46.95 -0.53
C TRP A 378 1.29 46.69 0.81
N LEU A 379 2.00 46.64 1.94
CA LEU A 379 1.39 46.48 3.26
C LEU A 379 0.56 47.70 3.69
N ASN A 380 1.03 48.92 3.39
CA ASN A 380 0.28 50.14 3.67
C ASN A 380 -0.97 50.24 2.78
N GLU A 381 -0.84 49.92 1.49
CA GLU A 381 -1.97 49.89 0.58
C GLU A 381 -2.97 48.78 0.96
N MET A 382 -2.48 47.64 1.44
CA MET A 382 -3.33 46.56 1.96
C MET A 382 -4.09 46.96 3.22
N ASN A 383 -3.44 47.67 4.16
CA ASN A 383 -4.12 48.22 5.34
C ASN A 383 -5.19 49.27 4.96
N CYS A 384 -4.92 50.12 3.97
CA CYS A 384 -5.94 51.05 3.46
C CYS A 384 -7.11 50.30 2.80
N HIS A 385 -6.81 49.27 2.00
CA HIS A 385 -7.83 48.45 1.34
C HIS A 385 -8.69 47.69 2.35
N LEU A 386 -8.08 47.18 3.42
CA LEU A 386 -8.72 46.58 4.60
C LEU A 386 -9.80 47.49 5.18
N GLU A 387 -9.50 48.78 5.39
CA GLU A 387 -10.42 49.74 5.96
C GLU A 387 -11.56 50.12 5.00
N GLN A 388 -11.25 50.25 3.70
CA GLN A 388 -12.16 50.83 2.71
C GLN A 388 -13.15 49.83 2.08
N ASN A 389 -12.86 48.52 2.13
CA ASN A 389 -13.62 47.50 1.42
C ASN A 389 -14.23 46.46 2.37
N VAL A 390 -15.36 45.88 1.95
CA VAL A 390 -16.08 44.84 2.71
C VAL A 390 -15.80 43.47 2.11
N TYR A 391 -15.22 42.58 2.91
CA TYR A 391 -14.99 41.17 2.65
C TYR A 391 -14.72 40.45 3.98
N ASP A 392 -14.78 39.13 3.99
CA ASP A 392 -14.67 38.34 5.23
C ASP A 392 -13.23 37.89 5.50
N TRP A 393 -12.51 37.48 4.45
CA TRP A 393 -11.19 36.86 4.56
C TRP A 393 -10.17 37.45 3.59
N ILE A 394 -8.91 37.44 4.01
CA ILE A 394 -7.75 37.78 3.19
C ILE A 394 -6.83 36.58 3.10
N TYR A 395 -6.41 36.26 1.89
CA TYR A 395 -5.36 35.27 1.66
C TYR A 395 -4.17 35.92 0.95
N VAL A 396 -3.01 35.95 1.60
CA VAL A 396 -1.77 36.52 1.03
C VAL A 396 -0.88 35.39 0.51
N VAL A 397 -0.54 35.44 -0.77
CA VAL A 397 0.24 34.40 -1.46
C VAL A 397 1.37 35.05 -2.27
N PRO A 398 2.62 34.56 -2.18
CA PRO A 398 3.69 35.05 -3.04
C PRO A 398 3.48 34.60 -4.50
N ALA A 399 3.96 35.40 -5.44
CA ALA A 399 4.07 34.97 -6.83
C ALA A 399 4.92 33.68 -6.92
N GLY A 400 4.49 32.73 -7.75
CA GLY A 400 5.14 31.44 -7.94
C GLY A 400 4.43 30.27 -7.26
N CYS A 401 3.46 30.54 -6.39
CA CYS A 401 2.54 29.50 -5.91
C CYS A 401 1.58 29.08 -7.02
N GLN A 402 1.37 27.78 -7.16
CA GLN A 402 0.39 27.17 -8.06
C GLN A 402 -0.81 26.67 -7.25
N PHE A 403 -2.02 27.01 -7.70
CA PHE A 403 -3.24 26.54 -7.07
C PHE A 403 -3.61 25.15 -7.59
N THR A 404 -4.03 24.26 -6.70
CA THR A 404 -4.50 22.92 -7.05
C THR A 404 -5.91 22.97 -7.66
N ALA A 405 -6.37 21.87 -8.26
CA ALA A 405 -7.69 21.84 -8.86
C ALA A 405 -8.80 22.04 -7.81
N GLU A 406 -9.77 22.90 -8.15
CA GLU A 406 -10.91 23.31 -7.30
C GLU A 406 -10.53 23.90 -5.93
N SER A 407 -9.28 24.34 -5.77
CA SER A 407 -8.75 24.87 -4.50
C SER A 407 -9.55 26.05 -3.94
N LEU A 408 -10.01 26.99 -4.79
CA LEU A 408 -10.77 28.16 -4.32
C LEU A 408 -12.14 27.80 -3.78
N ARG A 409 -12.84 26.87 -4.43
CA ARG A 409 -14.14 26.37 -3.97
C ARG A 409 -13.99 25.70 -2.61
N LEU A 410 -13.03 24.78 -2.49
CA LEU A 410 -12.74 24.09 -1.23
C LEU A 410 -12.34 25.05 -0.12
N LEU A 411 -11.52 26.06 -0.44
CA LEU A 411 -11.13 27.09 0.50
C LEU A 411 -12.36 27.88 0.99
N ALA A 412 -13.23 28.33 0.09
CA ALA A 412 -14.44 29.06 0.44
C ALA A 412 -15.38 28.22 1.34
N GLU A 413 -15.59 26.94 1.01
CA GLU A 413 -16.39 25.99 1.81
C GLU A 413 -15.79 25.73 3.20
N ALA A 414 -14.45 25.62 3.27
CA ALA A 414 -13.72 25.41 4.51
C ALA A 414 -13.81 26.65 5.43
N LEU A 415 -13.71 27.85 4.86
CA LEU A 415 -13.85 29.12 5.57
C LEU A 415 -15.30 29.36 6.02
N HIS A 416 -16.29 28.98 5.22
CA HIS A 416 -17.70 29.10 5.58
C HIS A 416 -18.04 28.36 6.88
N SER A 417 -17.49 27.15 7.08
CA SER A 417 -17.66 26.39 8.34
C SER A 417 -16.88 26.93 9.55
N ARG A 418 -16.07 27.97 9.38
CA ARG A 418 -15.07 28.42 10.37
C ARG A 418 -15.25 29.88 10.76
N THR A 419 -16.49 30.33 10.94
CA THR A 419 -16.83 31.72 11.30
C THR A 419 -16.28 32.16 12.66
N GLY A 420 -15.94 31.23 13.55
CA GLY A 420 -15.28 31.50 14.84
C GLY A 420 -13.76 31.67 14.77
N CYS A 421 -13.12 31.36 13.64
CA CYS A 421 -11.67 31.47 13.49
C CYS A 421 -11.24 32.91 13.18
N ALA A 422 -10.14 33.34 13.80
CA ALA A 422 -9.47 34.61 13.47
C ALA A 422 -8.45 34.44 12.34
N PHE A 423 -7.92 33.22 12.22
CA PHE A 423 -6.85 32.87 11.32
C PHE A 423 -7.01 31.42 10.88
N VAL A 424 -6.76 31.14 9.60
CA VAL A 424 -6.81 29.80 9.03
C VAL A 424 -5.54 29.54 8.23
N TYR A 425 -4.99 28.33 8.34
CA TYR A 425 -3.89 27.87 7.50
C TYR A 425 -4.15 26.46 7.00
N ALA A 426 -3.43 26.09 5.94
CA ALA A 426 -3.64 24.83 5.25
C ALA A 426 -2.33 24.05 5.04
N ASP A 427 -2.48 22.80 4.60
CA ASP A 427 -1.37 22.00 4.12
C ASP A 427 -0.91 22.50 2.74
N GLU A 428 0.30 22.14 2.36
CA GLU A 428 0.92 22.66 1.13
C GLU A 428 1.68 21.56 0.39
N GLY A 429 1.84 21.73 -0.92
CA GLY A 429 2.77 20.95 -1.70
C GLY A 429 4.09 21.71 -1.85
N LEU A 430 5.22 21.06 -1.56
CA LEU A 430 6.55 21.63 -1.80
C LEU A 430 7.14 21.02 -3.05
N SER A 431 7.28 21.83 -4.10
CA SER A 431 7.96 21.43 -5.33
C SER A 431 9.48 21.47 -5.13
N ASP A 432 10.16 20.38 -5.46
CA ASP A 432 11.61 20.38 -5.64
C ASP A 432 12.03 20.87 -7.03
N LYS A 433 13.34 20.84 -7.30
CA LYS A 433 13.93 21.29 -8.58
C LYS A 433 13.58 20.39 -9.76
N GLU A 434 13.12 19.18 -9.51
CA GLU A 434 12.71 18.20 -10.54
C GLU A 434 11.19 18.25 -10.81
N GLY A 435 10.46 19.11 -10.06
CA GLY A 435 9.00 19.25 -10.17
C GLY A 435 8.22 18.20 -9.38
N LYS A 436 8.88 17.41 -8.53
CA LYS A 436 8.20 16.46 -7.64
C LYS A 436 7.62 17.24 -6.46
N ILE A 437 6.37 16.93 -6.10
CA ILE A 437 5.68 17.57 -4.98
C ILE A 437 5.82 16.68 -3.75
N HIS A 438 6.36 17.27 -2.69
CA HIS A 438 6.47 16.68 -1.37
C HIS A 438 5.37 17.28 -0.49
N PRO A 439 4.49 16.49 0.14
CA PRO A 439 3.46 17.04 1.00
C PRO A 439 4.05 17.65 2.28
N HIS A 440 3.62 18.86 2.59
CA HIS A 440 3.93 19.60 3.80
C HIS A 440 2.69 19.69 4.69
N PHE A 441 2.40 18.54 5.30
CA PHE A 441 1.28 18.29 6.20
C PHE A 441 1.55 18.84 7.60
N LYS A 442 0.78 19.84 8.01
CA LYS A 442 0.94 20.51 9.29
C LYS A 442 -0.01 19.89 10.33
N PRO A 443 0.36 19.80 11.61
CA PRO A 443 -0.58 19.42 12.65
C PRO A 443 -1.59 20.55 12.91
N ALA A 444 -2.54 20.33 13.83
CA ALA A 444 -3.31 21.43 14.41
C ALA A 444 -2.39 22.47 15.07
N PHE A 445 -2.93 23.66 15.34
CA PHE A 445 -2.07 24.81 15.68
C PHE A 445 -1.32 24.55 16.99
N CYS A 446 0.00 24.41 16.88
CA CYS A 446 0.91 24.15 17.98
C CYS A 446 1.78 25.40 18.20
N PRO A 447 1.44 26.27 19.17
CA PRO A 447 2.14 27.54 19.38
C PRO A 447 3.63 27.36 19.63
N ASP A 448 4.03 26.38 20.42
CA ASP A 448 5.44 26.13 20.77
C ASP A 448 6.27 25.79 19.51
N LEU A 449 5.77 24.88 18.69
CA LEU A 449 6.40 24.52 17.42
C LEU A 449 6.42 25.68 16.42
N PHE A 450 5.33 26.46 16.33
CA PHE A 450 5.27 27.65 15.49
C PHE A 450 6.31 28.69 15.93
N LEU A 451 6.41 29.00 17.22
CA LEU A 451 7.35 29.99 17.74
C LEU A 451 8.81 29.54 17.58
N SER A 452 9.09 28.23 17.68
CA SER A 452 10.42 27.68 17.40
C SER A 452 10.81 27.71 15.92
N GLN A 453 9.84 27.52 15.02
CA GLN A 453 10.08 27.38 13.58
C GLN A 453 9.03 28.12 12.72
N PRO A 454 8.90 29.46 12.82
CA PRO A 454 7.78 30.15 12.17
C PRO A 454 7.72 29.91 10.67
N SER A 455 8.85 30.16 9.99
CA SER A 455 8.96 30.08 8.54
C SER A 455 8.84 28.67 7.96
N LEU A 456 9.17 27.63 8.74
CA LEU A 456 9.04 26.22 8.34
C LEU A 456 7.66 25.66 8.68
N TYR A 457 7.12 26.01 9.84
CA TYR A 457 5.82 25.54 10.32
C TYR A 457 4.69 26.15 9.49
N LEU A 458 4.66 27.48 9.33
CA LEU A 458 3.48 28.17 8.81
C LEU A 458 3.83 29.48 8.09
N LYS A 459 3.44 29.54 6.81
CA LYS A 459 3.40 30.72 5.96
C LYS A 459 2.13 30.67 5.10
N ARG A 460 1.78 31.78 4.45
CA ARG A 460 0.61 31.90 3.56
C ARG A 460 -0.67 31.60 4.34
N GLY A 461 -0.84 32.33 5.43
CA GLY A 461 -2.03 32.30 6.25
C GLY A 461 -3.22 33.04 5.64
N ILE A 462 -4.41 32.69 6.10
CA ILE A 462 -5.66 33.34 5.72
C ILE A 462 -6.20 34.06 6.97
N PHE A 463 -6.32 35.38 6.89
CA PHE A 463 -6.73 36.22 8.01
C PHE A 463 -8.20 36.61 7.90
N ALA A 464 -8.96 36.48 8.99
CA ALA A 464 -10.28 37.08 9.07
C ALA A 464 -10.11 38.60 9.12
N ARG A 465 -10.81 39.34 8.23
CA ARG A 465 -10.69 40.80 8.12
C ARG A 465 -10.86 41.49 9.46
N ASN A 466 -11.93 41.16 10.18
CA ASN A 466 -12.26 41.79 11.46
C ASN A 466 -11.21 41.49 12.55
N ALA A 467 -10.62 40.29 12.55
CA ALA A 467 -9.58 39.94 13.51
C ALA A 467 -8.27 40.69 13.23
N LEU A 468 -7.88 40.80 11.95
CA LEU A 468 -6.72 41.56 11.53
C LEU A 468 -6.88 43.06 11.80
N MET A 469 -8.07 43.63 11.58
CA MET A 469 -8.37 45.01 11.95
C MET A 469 -8.32 45.25 13.46
N ALA A 470 -8.79 44.29 14.27
CA ALA A 470 -8.78 44.42 15.72
C ALA A 470 -7.37 44.53 16.33
N ILE A 471 -6.35 43.99 15.63
CA ILE A 471 -4.94 44.12 16.03
C ILE A 471 -4.22 45.29 15.33
N GLY A 472 -4.94 46.13 14.58
CA GLY A 472 -4.39 47.31 13.90
C GLY A 472 -3.80 47.04 12.50
N GLY A 473 -4.15 45.93 11.85
CA GLY A 473 -3.65 45.59 10.51
C GLY A 473 -2.26 44.96 10.53
N PHE A 474 -1.60 44.94 9.37
CA PHE A 474 -0.21 44.51 9.25
C PHE A 474 0.76 45.62 9.63
N ASN A 475 1.89 45.28 10.26
CA ASN A 475 2.95 46.24 10.52
C ASN A 475 3.85 46.41 9.29
N ALA A 476 3.78 47.57 8.65
CA ALA A 476 4.54 47.86 7.42
C ALA A 476 6.07 47.93 7.64
N ASP A 477 6.53 48.20 8.87
CA ASP A 477 7.96 48.23 9.20
C ASP A 477 8.57 46.82 9.28
N LEU A 478 7.73 45.78 9.37
CA LEU A 478 8.10 44.37 9.49
C LEU A 478 7.79 43.59 8.22
N SER A 479 8.07 44.18 7.05
CA SER A 479 7.64 43.63 5.76
C SER A 479 8.18 42.23 5.43
N ALA A 480 9.31 41.83 6.01
CA ALA A 480 9.91 40.51 5.80
C ALA A 480 9.30 39.40 6.69
N CYS A 481 8.60 39.77 7.77
CA CYS A 481 7.98 38.84 8.71
C CYS A 481 6.55 39.24 9.12
N TYR A 482 5.84 39.95 8.23
CA TYR A 482 4.50 40.48 8.47
C TYR A 482 3.49 39.43 8.95
N GLU A 483 3.58 38.19 8.46
CA GLU A 483 2.72 37.08 8.90
C GLU A 483 3.04 36.68 10.34
N LEU A 484 4.33 36.53 10.69
CA LEU A 484 4.76 36.18 12.04
C LEU A 484 4.31 37.25 13.04
N ASP A 485 4.49 38.53 12.73
CA ASP A 485 4.01 39.64 13.55
C ASP A 485 2.48 39.62 13.75
N ALA A 486 1.71 39.50 12.67
CA ALA A 486 0.25 39.46 12.78
C ALA A 486 -0.24 38.23 13.56
N ILE A 487 0.33 37.06 13.32
CA ILE A 487 -0.03 35.81 14.01
C ILE A 487 0.31 35.88 15.50
N THR A 488 1.50 36.39 15.87
CA THR A 488 1.90 36.53 17.27
C THR A 488 1.05 37.55 18.03
N ARG A 489 0.65 38.66 17.40
CA ARG A 489 -0.31 39.61 17.98
C ARG A 489 -1.70 39.01 18.16
N LEU A 490 -2.17 38.18 17.22
CA LEU A 490 -3.41 37.42 17.39
C LEU A 490 -3.30 36.40 18.54
N LEU A 491 -2.20 35.66 18.60
CA LEU A 491 -1.93 34.69 19.66
C LEU A 491 -1.82 35.36 21.04
N ALA A 492 -1.33 36.60 21.09
CA ALA A 492 -1.20 37.34 22.34
C ALA A 492 -2.55 37.88 22.87
N THR A 493 -3.55 38.02 22.00
CA THR A 493 -4.84 38.66 22.33
C THR A 493 -6.02 37.70 22.32
N ARG A 494 -5.83 36.46 21.85
CA ARG A 494 -6.88 35.45 21.70
C ARG A 494 -6.36 34.06 22.04
N ASP A 495 -7.27 33.19 22.46
CA ASP A 495 -6.94 31.78 22.69
C ASP A 495 -6.56 31.05 21.40
N SER A 496 -5.74 30.00 21.49
CA SER A 496 -5.29 29.23 20.32
C SER A 496 -6.41 28.56 19.52
N ASN A 497 -7.61 28.43 20.09
CA ASN A 497 -8.78 27.82 19.42
C ASN A 497 -9.29 28.66 18.23
N VAL A 498 -8.87 29.93 18.11
CA VAL A 498 -9.23 30.77 16.96
C VAL A 498 -8.38 30.50 15.71
N PHE A 499 -7.36 29.63 15.83
CA PHE A 499 -6.48 29.23 14.73
C PHE A 499 -6.99 27.93 14.12
N GLY A 500 -7.56 28.01 12.93
CA GLY A 500 -8.09 26.85 12.21
C GLY A 500 -7.05 26.21 11.29
N HIS A 501 -6.90 24.90 11.35
CA HIS A 501 -6.19 24.13 10.34
C HIS A 501 -7.18 23.53 9.33
N VAL A 502 -6.78 23.53 8.06
CA VAL A 502 -7.44 22.78 6.99
C VAL A 502 -6.43 21.79 6.43
N SER A 503 -6.65 20.48 6.67
CA SER A 503 -5.76 19.43 6.19
C SER A 503 -5.98 19.14 4.69
N GLU A 504 -5.82 20.18 3.88
CA GLU A 504 -5.98 20.20 2.43
C GLU A 504 -4.81 20.97 1.78
N VAL A 505 -4.38 20.54 0.60
CA VAL A 505 -3.30 21.20 -0.16
C VAL A 505 -3.94 22.11 -1.21
N PHE A 506 -4.08 23.39 -0.86
CA PHE A 506 -4.59 24.43 -1.78
C PHE A 506 -3.52 24.93 -2.75
N THR A 507 -2.27 25.00 -2.29
CA THR A 507 -1.18 25.59 -3.05
C THR A 507 0.06 24.70 -3.06
N VAL A 508 0.73 24.68 -4.21
CA VAL A 508 2.05 24.11 -4.41
C VAL A 508 3.05 25.25 -4.55
N THR A 509 4.13 25.24 -3.78
CA THR A 509 5.14 26.29 -3.73
C THR A 509 6.55 25.70 -3.83
N PRO A 510 7.56 26.45 -4.30
CA PRO A 510 8.94 26.01 -4.27
C PRO A 510 9.45 25.72 -2.85
N LEU A 511 10.22 24.64 -2.67
CA LEU A 511 10.74 24.19 -1.37
C LEU A 511 11.51 25.27 -0.59
N ASN A 512 12.23 26.16 -1.28
CA ASN A 512 12.97 27.27 -0.67
C ASN A 512 12.10 28.38 -0.06
N SER A 513 10.77 28.32 -0.22
CA SER A 513 9.83 29.32 0.33
C SER A 513 9.67 29.24 1.85
N CYS A 514 10.10 28.14 2.47
CA CYS A 514 9.92 27.83 3.91
C CYS A 514 11.10 28.28 4.80
N VAL A 515 11.85 29.31 4.37
CA VAL A 515 13.02 29.85 5.10
C VAL A 515 12.75 31.28 5.57
N ALA A 516 13.32 31.64 6.72
CA ALA A 516 13.27 33.02 7.24
C ALA A 516 13.86 34.01 6.23
N GLN A 517 13.16 35.13 6.02
CA GLN A 517 13.62 36.20 5.14
C GLN A 517 14.57 37.16 5.87
N ASP A 518 14.29 37.46 7.14
CA ASP A 518 15.10 38.33 7.99
C ASP A 518 15.09 37.83 9.45
N LEU A 519 16.21 37.27 9.89
CA LEU A 519 16.37 36.72 11.24
C LEU A 519 16.33 37.81 12.34
N GLN A 520 16.74 39.04 12.03
CA GLN A 520 16.75 40.12 13.01
C GLN A 520 15.33 40.62 13.29
N GLN A 521 14.51 40.74 12.24
CA GLN A 521 13.09 41.07 12.41
C GLN A 521 12.32 39.92 13.09
N GLU A 522 12.57 38.66 12.73
CA GLU A 522 11.95 37.51 13.43
C GLU A 522 12.29 37.52 14.94
N HIS A 523 13.56 37.75 15.31
CA HIS A 523 13.97 37.86 16.71
C HIS A 523 13.21 38.96 17.45
N ALA A 524 13.12 40.15 16.86
CA ALA A 524 12.43 41.28 17.47
C ALA A 524 10.94 40.99 17.71
N VAL A 525 10.26 40.33 16.77
CA VAL A 525 8.85 39.94 16.90
C VAL A 525 8.66 38.90 18.02
N LEU A 526 9.45 37.84 18.03
CA LEU A 526 9.37 36.80 19.06
C LEU A 526 9.68 37.35 20.45
N GLN A 527 10.65 38.26 20.56
CA GLN A 527 11.00 38.92 21.82
C GLN A 527 9.88 39.85 22.29
N SER A 528 9.23 40.57 21.38
CA SER A 528 8.07 41.40 21.71
C SER A 528 6.88 40.55 22.18
N TYR A 529 6.63 39.42 21.52
CA TYR A 529 5.60 38.46 21.92
C TYR A 529 5.80 37.96 23.36
N LEU A 530 7.02 37.56 23.75
CA LEU A 530 7.30 37.14 25.13
C LEU A 530 6.99 38.24 26.15
N GLN A 531 7.36 39.49 25.85
CA GLN A 531 7.10 40.63 26.73
C GLN A 531 5.60 40.92 26.88
N GLN A 532 4.84 40.83 25.79
CA GLN A 532 3.38 41.02 25.80
C GLN A 532 2.66 39.92 26.60
N GLN A 533 3.20 38.70 26.61
CA GLN A 533 2.69 37.59 27.44
C GLN A 533 3.07 37.70 28.93
N GLY A 534 3.73 38.79 29.34
CA GLY A 534 4.09 39.05 30.74
C GLY A 534 5.44 38.47 31.17
N PHE A 535 6.21 37.87 30.24
CA PHE A 535 7.54 37.34 30.54
C PHE A 535 8.61 38.42 30.33
N SER A 536 8.65 39.41 31.22
CA SER A 536 9.58 40.56 31.10
C SER A 536 11.06 40.18 31.19
N GLN A 537 11.39 39.06 31.85
CA GLN A 537 12.74 38.48 31.91
C GLN A 537 12.96 37.38 30.86
N GLY A 538 11.99 37.15 29.98
CA GLY A 538 12.08 36.14 28.94
C GLY A 538 13.05 36.55 27.83
N VAL A 539 13.77 35.57 27.27
CA VAL A 539 14.79 35.78 26.24
C VAL A 539 14.56 34.82 25.08
N VAL A 540 14.68 35.35 23.85
CA VAL A 540 14.70 34.56 22.62
C VAL A 540 16.15 34.31 22.18
N GLU A 541 16.52 33.05 22.02
CA GLU A 541 17.84 32.60 21.57
C GLU A 541 17.76 31.93 20.19
N HIS A 542 18.80 32.08 19.37
CA HIS A 542 18.94 31.37 18.10
C HIS A 542 20.40 31.07 17.80
N GLN A 543 20.63 29.88 17.26
CA GLN A 543 21.93 29.43 16.79
C GLN A 543 21.82 29.08 15.30
N PRO A 544 22.86 29.33 14.48
CA PRO A 544 22.84 28.97 13.07
C PRO A 544 22.47 27.49 12.86
N GLY A 545 21.45 27.26 12.02
CA GLY A 545 20.96 25.91 11.71
C GLY A 545 20.15 25.25 12.83
N LYS A 546 19.73 25.99 13.86
CA LYS A 546 18.87 25.51 14.96
C LYS A 546 17.57 26.31 15.04
N PRO A 547 16.49 25.72 15.58
CA PRO A 547 15.26 26.44 15.88
C PRO A 547 15.45 27.62 16.85
N TRP A 548 14.51 28.55 16.81
CA TRP A 548 14.36 29.57 17.85
C TRP A 548 14.02 28.89 19.18
N ARG A 549 14.68 29.34 20.26
CA ARG A 549 14.41 28.91 21.62
C ARG A 549 13.84 30.06 22.42
N LEU A 550 12.64 29.87 22.97
CA LEU A 550 12.01 30.84 23.84
C LEU A 550 12.21 30.43 25.29
N LYS A 551 12.97 31.23 26.05
CA LYS A 551 13.12 31.07 27.50
C LYS A 551 12.17 32.02 28.19
N TYR A 552 11.19 31.49 28.92
CA TYR A 552 10.19 32.28 29.65
C TYR A 552 10.72 32.88 30.96
N SER A 553 11.82 32.32 31.48
CA SER A 553 12.60 32.86 32.61
C SER A 553 14.09 32.55 32.41
N THR A 554 14.97 33.46 32.84
CA THR A 554 16.42 33.22 32.88
C THR A 554 16.84 32.32 34.04
N GLU A 555 16.08 32.32 35.13
CA GLU A 555 16.34 31.54 36.34
C GLU A 555 15.03 30.90 36.84
N PRO A 556 14.54 29.84 36.17
CA PRO A 556 13.31 29.18 36.57
C PRO A 556 13.51 28.32 37.82
N VAL A 557 12.84 28.68 38.92
CA VAL A 557 12.85 27.94 40.20
C VAL A 557 11.43 27.46 40.49
N ILE A 558 11.28 26.18 40.88
CA ILE A 558 9.99 25.57 41.21
C ILE A 558 10.04 24.81 42.53
N SER A 559 8.90 24.73 43.22
CA SER A 559 8.73 23.89 44.41
C SER A 559 8.44 22.44 43.98
N LEU A 560 9.44 21.56 44.09
CA LEU A 560 9.41 20.22 43.49
C LEU A 560 9.28 19.09 44.52
N SER A 561 8.31 18.19 44.34
CA SER A 561 8.26 16.86 44.95
C SER A 561 8.50 15.77 43.90
N ILE A 562 9.42 14.86 44.16
CA ILE A 562 9.75 13.76 43.24
C ILE A 562 9.07 12.49 43.74
N ILE A 563 8.35 11.79 42.87
CA ILE A 563 7.67 10.53 43.16
C ILE A 563 8.32 9.43 42.34
N LEU A 564 8.91 8.45 43.02
CA LEU A 564 9.64 7.35 42.40
C LEU A 564 9.19 6.00 42.96
N VAL A 565 8.96 5.01 42.10
CA VAL A 565 8.72 3.63 42.52
C VAL A 565 10.03 2.87 42.47
N ALA A 566 10.44 2.25 43.58
CA ALA A 566 11.80 1.74 43.77
C ALA A 566 12.23 0.64 42.77
N GLY A 567 11.27 -0.01 42.11
CA GLY A 567 11.53 -1.12 41.19
C GLY A 567 12.10 -2.36 41.89
N THR A 568 12.84 -3.17 41.13
CA THR A 568 13.43 -4.44 41.59
C THR A 568 14.96 -4.49 41.47
N ASP A 569 15.56 -3.58 40.71
CA ASP A 569 17.01 -3.53 40.47
C ASP A 569 17.64 -2.38 41.28
N ILE A 570 18.49 -2.75 42.23
CA ILE A 570 19.17 -1.80 43.11
C ILE A 570 20.16 -0.90 42.36
N HIS A 571 20.83 -1.42 41.31
CA HIS A 571 21.83 -0.65 40.57
C HIS A 571 21.17 0.44 39.73
N GLN A 572 20.05 0.12 39.07
CA GLN A 572 19.27 1.11 38.32
C GLN A 572 18.80 2.24 39.25
N LEU A 573 18.20 1.88 40.38
CA LEU A 573 17.73 2.84 41.39
C LEU A 573 18.86 3.72 41.93
N GLN A 574 20.01 3.12 42.27
CA GLN A 574 21.18 3.84 42.76
C GLN A 574 21.68 4.85 41.72
N CYS A 575 21.89 4.42 40.48
CA CYS A 575 22.35 5.30 39.41
C CYS A 575 21.36 6.44 39.13
N CYS A 576 20.06 6.15 39.14
CA CYS A 576 19.01 7.17 38.96
C CYS A 576 19.09 8.24 40.07
N ILE A 577 19.07 7.84 41.34
CA ILE A 577 19.10 8.77 42.48
C ILE A 577 20.43 9.55 42.54
N THR A 578 21.56 8.89 42.30
CA THR A 578 22.87 9.55 42.29
C THR A 578 22.96 10.59 41.18
N THR A 579 22.63 10.22 39.94
CA THR A 579 22.69 11.18 38.81
C THR A 579 21.67 12.30 38.95
N LEU A 580 20.48 12.01 39.50
CA LEU A 580 19.47 13.02 39.83
C LEU A 580 20.05 14.10 40.73
N PHE A 581 20.65 13.73 41.87
CA PHE A 581 21.20 14.72 42.81
C PHE A 581 22.48 15.39 42.29
N GLU A 582 23.33 14.69 41.53
CA GLU A 582 24.53 15.28 40.95
C GLU A 582 24.24 16.33 39.86
N GLN A 583 23.19 16.12 39.07
CA GLN A 583 22.83 17.01 37.95
C GLN A 583 21.75 18.05 38.31
N THR A 584 21.13 17.97 39.51
CA THR A 584 20.11 18.93 39.95
C THR A 584 20.72 20.01 40.83
N HIS A 585 20.67 21.26 40.40
CA HIS A 585 21.32 22.39 41.09
C HIS A 585 20.38 23.28 41.91
N GLN A 586 19.07 23.10 41.80
CA GLN A 586 18.07 23.79 42.62
C GLN A 586 17.57 22.90 43.78
N PRO A 587 17.14 23.49 44.91
CA PRO A 587 16.64 22.70 46.04
C PRO A 587 15.35 21.95 45.70
N VAL A 588 15.30 20.66 46.06
CA VAL A 588 14.10 19.81 45.95
C VAL A 588 13.39 19.78 47.31
N CYS A 589 12.06 19.92 47.34
CA CYS A 589 11.30 19.90 48.60
C CYS A 589 11.38 18.52 49.26
N GLN A 590 11.11 17.46 48.48
CA GLN A 590 11.20 16.09 48.96
C GLN A 590 11.28 15.07 47.83
N LEU A 591 11.79 13.88 48.18
CA LEU A 591 11.77 12.68 47.36
C LEU A 591 10.93 11.61 48.07
N ILE A 592 9.83 11.19 47.46
CA ILE A 592 8.99 10.10 47.95
C ILE A 592 9.30 8.83 47.16
N VAL A 593 9.83 7.82 47.85
CA VAL A 593 10.17 6.53 47.27
C VAL A 593 9.15 5.48 47.70
N ILE A 594 8.43 4.91 46.74
CA ILE A 594 7.42 3.87 46.94
C ILE A 594 8.08 2.50 46.85
N VAL A 595 8.00 1.75 47.94
CA VAL A 595 8.41 0.34 48.04
C VAL A 595 7.17 -0.52 47.85
N THR A 596 7.21 -1.41 46.87
CA THR A 596 6.11 -2.35 46.57
C THR A 596 6.41 -3.73 47.16
N PRO A 597 5.43 -4.64 47.26
CA PRO A 597 5.70 -6.03 47.65
C PRO A 597 6.71 -6.76 46.75
N ALA A 598 6.90 -6.30 45.51
CA ALA A 598 7.89 -6.85 44.58
C ALA A 598 9.31 -6.28 44.80
N THR A 599 9.46 -5.21 45.58
CA THR A 599 10.75 -4.57 45.84
C THR A 599 11.60 -5.45 46.77
N SER A 600 12.88 -5.62 46.42
CA SER A 600 13.76 -6.50 47.18
C SER A 600 14.12 -5.95 48.58
N GLU A 601 14.42 -6.85 49.51
CA GLU A 601 14.86 -6.47 50.86
C GLU A 601 16.17 -5.67 50.81
N ALA A 602 17.07 -5.99 49.86
CA ALA A 602 18.30 -5.25 49.63
C ALA A 602 18.05 -3.78 49.26
N ILE A 603 17.08 -3.49 48.40
CA ILE A 603 16.67 -2.11 48.06
C ILE A 603 16.12 -1.42 49.30
N THR A 604 15.21 -2.08 50.03
CA THR A 604 14.59 -1.50 51.23
C THR A 604 15.63 -1.17 52.31
N ALA A 605 16.59 -2.07 52.54
CA ALA A 605 17.70 -1.87 53.46
C ALA A 605 18.62 -0.73 53.00
N TRP A 606 18.94 -0.67 51.70
CA TRP A 606 19.76 0.39 51.12
C TRP A 606 19.11 1.77 51.26
N LEU A 607 17.81 1.90 50.94
CA LEU A 607 17.03 3.12 51.11
C LEU A 607 17.06 3.59 52.57
N THR A 608 16.81 2.68 53.52
CA THR A 608 16.77 3.02 54.95
C THR A 608 18.14 3.45 55.49
N THR A 609 19.23 2.83 55.00
CA THR A 609 20.59 3.04 55.54
C THR A 609 21.31 4.23 54.92
N ASN A 610 21.16 4.47 53.61
CA ASN A 610 21.97 5.45 52.87
C ASN A 610 21.26 6.78 52.64
N LEU A 611 19.93 6.82 52.70
CA LEU A 611 19.17 8.04 52.41
C LEU A 611 18.78 8.83 53.66
N SER A 612 18.97 8.28 54.86
CA SER A 612 18.77 8.98 56.13
C SER A 612 19.83 10.06 56.43
N THR A 613 20.89 10.15 55.64
CA THR A 613 21.97 11.15 55.72
C THR A 613 21.98 12.17 54.57
N ALA A 614 21.02 12.09 53.64
CA ALA A 614 20.93 12.98 52.49
C ALA A 614 20.47 14.40 52.88
N SER A 615 20.88 15.41 52.10
CA SER A 615 20.48 16.82 52.30
C SER A 615 19.04 17.13 51.88
N VAL A 616 18.32 16.15 51.31
CA VAL A 616 16.93 16.26 50.84
C VAL A 616 16.03 15.43 51.77
N ASN A 617 14.81 15.90 52.01
CA ASN A 617 13.82 15.14 52.79
C ASN A 617 13.36 13.92 51.98
N ILE A 618 13.70 12.71 52.44
CA ILE A 618 13.37 11.46 51.74
C ILE A 618 12.33 10.70 52.56
N ASN A 619 11.14 10.50 51.97
CA ASN A 619 10.04 9.75 52.58
C ASN A 619 9.89 8.39 51.88
N ILE A 620 9.93 7.30 52.64
CA ILE A 620 9.78 5.94 52.11
C ILE A 620 8.35 5.47 52.42
N LEU A 621 7.55 5.26 51.37
CA LEU A 621 6.18 4.77 51.47
C LEU A 621 6.09 3.30 51.09
N LYS A 622 5.36 2.51 51.88
CA LYS A 622 5.12 1.10 51.60
C LYS A 622 3.73 0.94 51.00
N SER A 623 3.65 0.44 49.77
CA SER A 623 2.37 0.10 49.14
C SER A 623 1.73 -1.11 49.81
N HIS A 624 0.40 -1.12 49.88
CA HIS A 624 -0.38 -2.14 50.58
C HIS A 624 -0.89 -3.25 49.64
N GLY A 625 -0.74 -4.52 50.04
CA GLY A 625 -1.46 -5.65 49.44
C GLY A 625 -1.25 -5.84 47.93
N SER A 626 -2.35 -5.99 47.18
CA SER A 626 -2.37 -6.22 45.73
C SER A 626 -2.64 -4.96 44.90
N GLN A 627 -2.30 -3.78 45.42
CA GLN A 627 -2.50 -2.49 44.76
C GLN A 627 -1.61 -2.36 43.50
N THR A 628 -2.12 -1.72 42.45
CA THR A 628 -1.32 -1.41 41.25
C THR A 628 -0.30 -0.31 41.53
N GLN A 629 0.73 -0.21 40.68
CA GLN A 629 1.75 0.83 40.81
C GLN A 629 1.14 2.24 40.71
N GLU A 630 0.21 2.43 39.78
CA GLU A 630 -0.51 3.68 39.53
C GLU A 630 -1.34 4.12 40.74
N ALA A 631 -2.02 3.17 41.40
CA ALA A 631 -2.76 3.44 42.63
C ALA A 631 -1.83 3.81 43.79
N ALA A 632 -0.64 3.21 43.89
CA ALA A 632 0.35 3.58 44.90
C ALA A 632 0.95 4.99 44.63
N ILE A 633 1.12 5.37 43.36
CA ILE A 633 1.53 6.73 42.99
C ILE A 633 0.46 7.75 43.42
N ASN A 634 -0.82 7.48 43.18
CA ASN A 634 -1.92 8.37 43.62
C ASN A 634 -1.85 8.64 45.14
N GLU A 635 -1.63 7.59 45.94
CA GLU A 635 -1.49 7.70 47.39
C GLU A 635 -0.27 8.53 47.80
N ALA A 636 0.88 8.30 47.16
CA ALA A 636 2.11 9.05 47.41
C ALA A 636 1.97 10.54 47.07
N VAL A 637 1.29 10.87 45.97
CA VAL A 637 1.02 12.27 45.59
C VAL A 637 0.16 12.98 46.64
N GLY A 638 -0.71 12.26 47.36
CA GLY A 638 -1.46 12.81 48.49
C GLY A 638 -0.58 13.37 49.62
N GLN A 639 0.64 12.85 49.76
CA GLN A 639 1.66 13.32 50.73
C GLN A 639 2.69 14.27 50.10
N ALA A 640 2.56 14.60 48.82
CA ALA A 640 3.46 15.52 48.15
C ALA A 640 3.33 16.95 48.74
N GLU A 641 4.41 17.66 49.02
CA GLU A 641 4.35 19.04 49.53
C GLU A 641 4.60 20.10 48.45
N GLY A 642 5.28 19.71 47.37
CA GLY A 642 5.66 20.60 46.27
C GLY A 642 4.46 21.04 45.42
N GLU A 643 4.56 22.23 44.86
CA GLU A 643 3.62 22.74 43.85
C GLU A 643 3.67 21.92 42.55
N PHE A 644 4.85 21.40 42.22
CA PHE A 644 5.09 20.54 41.07
C PHE A 644 5.50 19.14 41.52
N LEU A 645 5.04 18.16 40.76
CA LEU A 645 5.31 16.73 40.92
C LEU A 645 6.20 16.27 39.78
N LEU A 646 7.27 15.54 40.08
CA LEU A 646 8.02 14.80 39.06
C LEU A 646 7.75 13.32 39.24
N LEU A 647 7.06 12.70 38.28
CA LEU A 647 7.03 11.25 38.16
C LEU A 647 8.35 10.78 37.57
N LEU A 648 9.00 9.81 38.23
CA LEU A 648 10.32 9.32 37.82
C LEU A 648 10.39 7.80 37.83
N ASP A 649 10.74 7.23 36.67
CA ASP A 649 11.08 5.82 36.52
C ASP A 649 12.52 5.57 37.02
N PRO A 650 12.75 4.54 37.84
CA PRO A 650 14.06 4.27 38.45
C PRO A 650 15.15 3.88 37.44
N ARG A 651 14.84 3.72 36.15
CA ARG A 651 15.80 3.40 35.08
C ARG A 651 16.33 4.64 34.36
N VAL A 652 15.82 5.83 34.70
CA VAL A 652 16.23 7.09 34.09
C VAL A 652 17.58 7.56 34.67
N LEU A 653 18.46 8.04 33.79
CA LEU A 653 19.76 8.63 34.11
C LEU A 653 19.78 10.08 33.67
N PHE A 654 20.21 10.97 34.56
CA PHE A 654 20.33 12.39 34.26
C PHE A 654 21.70 12.67 33.63
N VAL A 655 21.71 13.21 32.42
CA VAL A 655 22.93 13.40 31.60
C VAL A 655 23.24 14.87 31.29
N SER A 656 22.39 15.80 31.73
CA SER A 656 22.54 17.23 31.49
C SER A 656 22.26 18.02 32.75
N ARG A 657 23.11 19.00 33.08
CA ARG A 657 22.96 19.88 34.25
C ARG A 657 21.78 20.84 34.18
N GLY A 658 21.32 21.18 32.98
CA GLY A 658 20.24 22.16 32.75
C GLY A 658 18.86 21.51 32.57
N TRP A 659 18.73 20.23 32.92
CA TRP A 659 17.55 19.43 32.59
C TRP A 659 16.29 19.97 33.29
N LEU A 660 16.39 20.31 34.58
CA LEU A 660 15.24 20.74 35.36
C LEU A 660 14.88 22.18 35.05
N GLU A 661 15.86 23.04 34.83
CA GLU A 661 15.66 24.43 34.41
C GLU A 661 14.93 24.49 33.07
N ALA A 662 15.26 23.61 32.13
CA ALA A 662 14.57 23.52 30.85
C ALA A 662 13.09 23.09 31.02
N LEU A 663 12.79 22.12 31.89
CA LEU A 663 11.39 21.73 32.18
C LEU A 663 10.64 22.84 32.93
N ALA A 664 11.27 23.41 33.96
CA ALA A 664 10.70 24.46 34.80
C ALA A 664 10.40 25.73 33.99
N CYS A 665 11.22 26.06 33.00
CA CYS A 665 11.00 27.17 32.07
C CYS A 665 9.60 27.11 31.43
N HIS A 666 9.13 25.93 31.04
CA HIS A 666 7.77 25.76 30.51
C HIS A 666 6.72 25.56 31.61
N ALA A 667 7.06 24.85 32.68
CA ALA A 667 6.11 24.53 33.76
C ALA A 667 5.58 25.77 34.51
N LEU A 668 6.33 26.87 34.51
CA LEU A 668 5.91 28.15 35.10
C LEU A 668 4.78 28.84 34.31
N ARG A 669 4.51 28.41 33.08
CA ARG A 669 3.44 28.95 32.25
C ARG A 669 2.08 28.46 32.76
N HIS A 670 1.10 29.36 32.84
CA HIS A 670 -0.21 29.02 33.39
C HIS A 670 -1.02 28.06 32.50
N ASP A 671 -0.74 28.07 31.20
CA ASP A 671 -1.37 27.25 30.17
C ASP A 671 -0.76 25.85 30.05
N VAL A 672 0.30 25.54 30.80
CA VAL A 672 1.02 24.26 30.73
C VAL A 672 0.62 23.37 31.91
N VAL A 673 0.22 22.13 31.62
CA VAL A 673 -0.21 21.14 32.63
C VAL A 673 0.90 20.17 33.00
N CYS A 674 1.71 19.77 32.02
CA CYS A 674 2.85 18.91 32.23
C CYS A 674 3.96 19.14 31.18
N VAL A 675 5.18 18.77 31.55
CA VAL A 675 6.38 18.92 30.72
C VAL A 675 7.25 17.67 30.82
N ALA A 676 7.76 17.18 29.70
CA ALA A 676 8.66 16.02 29.63
C ALA A 676 9.96 16.34 28.88
N PRO A 677 11.09 15.69 29.25
CA PRO A 677 12.33 15.77 28.50
C PRO A 677 12.29 14.84 27.27
N HIS A 678 13.30 14.97 26.42
CA HIS A 678 13.65 13.89 25.50
C HIS A 678 14.29 12.73 26.28
N ILE A 679 13.88 11.51 25.94
CA ILE A 679 14.45 10.28 26.47
C ILE A 679 15.29 9.65 25.36
N ILE A 680 16.57 9.40 25.64
CA ILE A 680 17.51 8.72 24.73
C ILE A 680 18.04 7.43 25.34
N ASN A 681 18.57 6.53 24.52
CA ASN A 681 19.37 5.42 25.00
C ASN A 681 20.86 5.80 25.13
N LEU A 682 21.66 4.87 25.66
CA LEU A 682 23.10 5.08 25.82
C LEU A 682 23.87 5.18 24.49
N ASP A 683 23.26 4.74 23.38
CA ASP A 683 23.79 4.84 22.02
C ASP A 683 23.36 6.15 21.31
N SER A 684 22.80 7.12 22.04
CA SER A 684 22.30 8.39 21.50
C SER A 684 21.20 8.24 20.46
N GLN A 685 20.36 7.22 20.58
CA GLN A 685 19.10 7.09 19.84
C GLN A 685 17.95 7.59 20.70
N ILE A 686 16.98 8.25 20.09
CA ILE A 686 15.77 8.73 20.76
C ILE A 686 14.87 7.53 21.06
N LEU A 687 14.44 7.43 22.32
CA LEU A 687 13.42 6.51 22.80
C LEU A 687 12.05 7.18 22.85
N CYS A 688 11.99 8.47 23.21
CA CYS A 688 10.76 9.25 23.19
C CYS A 688 11.05 10.76 23.15
N ALA A 689 10.40 11.47 22.24
CA ALA A 689 10.41 12.93 22.10
C ALA A 689 8.97 13.49 22.02
N GLY A 690 8.08 12.91 22.83
CA GLY A 690 6.62 13.03 22.74
C GLY A 690 5.98 11.75 22.21
N GLU A 691 4.65 11.67 22.22
CA GLU A 691 3.89 10.52 21.76
C GLU A 691 2.80 10.97 20.78
N ILE A 692 2.54 10.16 19.75
CA ILE A 692 1.44 10.34 18.81
C ILE A 692 0.44 9.21 18.98
N LEU A 693 -0.83 9.56 19.08
CA LEU A 693 -1.94 8.64 19.26
C LEU A 693 -2.39 7.97 17.94
N GLY A 694 -3.09 6.84 18.07
CA GLY A 694 -3.68 6.07 16.98
C GLY A 694 -2.69 5.22 16.17
N VAL A 695 -1.39 5.47 16.31
CA VAL A 695 -0.36 4.78 15.54
C VAL A 695 -0.30 3.32 15.98
N ARG A 696 -0.42 2.41 15.01
CA ARG A 696 -0.67 0.96 15.21
C ARG A 696 -1.83 0.67 16.18
N GLY A 697 -2.86 1.52 16.15
CA GLY A 697 -4.09 1.39 16.92
C GLY A 697 -4.12 2.19 18.23
N LEU A 698 -2.98 2.47 18.87
CA LEU A 698 -2.99 3.09 20.21
C LEU A 698 -2.11 4.34 20.31
N ALA A 699 -0.79 4.17 20.34
CA ALA A 699 0.15 5.27 20.47
C ALA A 699 1.55 4.82 20.02
N PHE A 700 2.40 5.78 19.65
CA PHE A 700 3.79 5.51 19.31
C PHE A 700 4.71 6.67 19.72
N PRO A 701 5.91 6.38 20.25
CA PRO A 701 6.86 7.41 20.65
C PRO A 701 7.49 8.12 19.44
N VAL A 702 7.50 9.45 19.50
CA VAL A 702 8.09 10.31 18.48
C VAL A 702 9.61 10.16 18.48
N GLY A 703 10.18 9.97 17.30
CA GLY A 703 11.62 9.82 17.11
C GLY A 703 12.19 8.48 17.55
N TYR A 704 11.36 7.48 17.89
CA TYR A 704 11.86 6.16 18.27
C TYR A 704 12.86 5.60 17.25
N ALA A 705 14.02 5.14 17.74
CA ALA A 705 15.16 4.64 16.96
C ALA A 705 15.97 5.69 16.17
N GLU A 706 15.49 6.93 16.06
CA GLU A 706 16.19 8.00 15.36
C GLU A 706 17.42 8.47 16.14
N ARG A 707 18.41 8.98 15.42
CA ARG A 707 19.61 9.53 16.06
C ARG A 707 19.28 10.85 16.77
N TRP A 708 19.67 10.96 18.03
CA TRP A 708 19.63 12.22 18.76
C TRP A 708 20.49 13.28 18.05
N GLY A 709 19.89 14.42 17.72
CA GLY A 709 20.49 15.47 16.89
C GLY A 709 19.91 15.56 15.48
N ASN A 710 19.14 14.57 15.00
CA ASN A 710 18.32 14.74 13.80
C ASN A 710 17.28 15.87 14.02
N ALA A 711 16.92 16.60 12.96
CA ALA A 711 15.87 17.63 13.06
C ALA A 711 14.46 17.00 13.13
N GLY A 712 14.25 15.91 12.41
CA GLY A 712 12.94 15.28 12.26
C GLY A 712 11.99 16.11 11.39
N TYR A 713 10.77 15.60 11.23
CA TYR A 713 9.72 16.28 10.47
C TYR A 713 9.34 17.63 11.12
N LEU A 714 9.28 18.71 10.33
CA LEU A 714 9.10 20.09 10.82
C LEU A 714 10.11 20.52 11.90
N SER A 715 11.31 19.93 11.93
CA SER A 715 12.34 20.20 12.95
C SER A 715 11.89 19.94 14.40
N ARG A 716 10.86 19.10 14.61
CA ARG A 716 10.28 18.86 15.93
C ARG A 716 11.21 18.19 16.94
N TYR A 717 12.22 17.42 16.51
CA TYR A 717 13.17 16.81 17.45
C TYR A 717 14.14 17.84 18.06
N GLN A 718 14.11 19.07 17.56
CA GLN A 718 14.94 20.17 18.03
C GLN A 718 14.12 21.39 18.49
N SER A 719 12.79 21.29 18.47
CA SER A 719 11.87 22.38 18.81
C SER A 719 10.99 21.98 20.00
N ASP A 720 10.58 22.94 20.82
CA ASP A 720 9.55 22.70 21.83
C ASP A 720 8.23 22.38 21.11
N CYS A 721 7.52 21.36 21.58
CA CYS A 721 6.28 20.90 20.93
C CYS A 721 5.25 20.45 21.94
N SER A 722 3.99 20.81 21.72
CA SER A 722 2.87 20.29 22.50
C SER A 722 2.37 18.98 21.90
N TYR A 723 2.07 18.01 22.76
CA TYR A 723 1.53 16.70 22.40
C TYR A 723 0.25 16.39 23.19
N SER A 724 -0.52 15.42 22.70
CA SER A 724 -1.69 14.91 23.42
C SER A 724 -1.28 14.04 24.62
N THR A 725 -0.18 13.30 24.48
CA THR A 725 0.41 12.52 25.57
C THR A 725 1.93 12.63 25.61
N LEU A 726 2.48 12.45 26.82
CA LEU A 726 3.91 12.44 27.09
C LEU A 726 4.28 11.20 27.89
N ALA A 727 5.49 10.71 27.67
CA ALA A 727 6.05 9.60 28.44
C ALA A 727 6.12 9.95 29.93
N THR A 728 5.65 9.02 30.77
CA THR A 728 5.63 9.21 32.23
C THR A 728 6.92 8.75 32.92
N ASP A 729 7.93 8.32 32.16
CA ASP A 729 9.24 7.90 32.68
C ASP A 729 9.96 9.06 33.39
N CYS A 730 9.77 10.29 32.91
CA CYS A 730 10.22 11.52 33.56
C CYS A 730 9.23 12.63 33.19
N LEU A 731 8.26 12.91 34.05
CA LEU A 731 7.15 13.82 33.74
C LEU A 731 6.93 14.81 34.88
N LEU A 732 7.13 16.10 34.58
CA LEU A 732 6.87 17.20 35.50
C LEU A 732 5.40 17.65 35.34
N ILE A 733 4.63 17.65 36.42
CA ILE A 733 3.18 17.93 36.40
C ILE A 733 2.86 18.93 37.50
N ARG A 734 1.95 19.87 37.22
CA ARG A 734 1.40 20.72 38.29
C ARG A 734 0.50 19.92 39.23
N LYS A 735 0.73 20.04 40.54
CA LYS A 735 -0.01 19.27 41.55
C LYS A 735 -1.50 19.63 41.56
N ASP A 736 -1.85 20.90 41.39
CA ASP A 736 -3.25 21.34 41.32
C ASP A 736 -4.00 20.64 40.18
N ARG A 737 -3.39 20.53 39.00
CA ARG A 737 -3.97 19.83 37.82
C ARG A 737 -4.06 18.33 38.02
N TRP A 738 -3.07 17.71 38.67
CA TRP A 738 -3.16 16.30 39.06
C TRP A 738 -4.38 16.03 39.95
N LEU A 739 -4.59 16.87 40.97
CA LEU A 739 -5.69 16.73 41.90
C LEU A 739 -7.04 16.98 41.23
N GLU A 740 -7.11 17.94 40.30
CA GLU A 740 -8.32 18.28 39.54
C GLU A 740 -8.82 17.11 38.68
N VAL A 741 -7.90 16.36 38.04
CA VAL A 741 -8.27 15.17 37.25
C VAL A 741 -8.43 13.89 38.09
N GLY A 742 -8.07 13.93 39.38
CA GLY A 742 -8.15 12.77 40.28
C GLY A 742 -7.02 11.74 40.15
N GLY A 743 -5.88 12.12 39.56
CA GLY A 743 -4.74 11.22 39.34
C GLY A 743 -5.01 10.10 38.31
N PHE A 744 -4.32 8.97 38.43
CA PHE A 744 -4.54 7.80 37.56
C PHE A 744 -5.90 7.14 37.81
N ASP A 745 -6.61 6.75 36.76
CA ASP A 745 -7.81 5.90 36.88
C ASP A 745 -7.39 4.46 37.21
N THR A 746 -7.69 4.03 38.42
CA THR A 746 -7.30 2.71 38.95
C THR A 746 -8.09 1.55 38.36
N ALA A 747 -9.06 1.82 37.50
CA ALA A 747 -9.74 0.79 36.73
C ALA A 747 -8.95 0.30 35.51
N TYR A 748 -7.90 1.03 35.10
CA TYR A 748 -6.88 0.51 34.19
C TYR A 748 -5.80 -0.20 35.00
N THR A 749 -5.66 -1.50 34.84
CA THR A 749 -4.57 -2.29 35.44
C THR A 749 -3.34 -2.33 34.54
N GLN A 750 -3.50 -2.03 33.25
CA GLN A 750 -2.40 -1.88 32.30
C GLN A 750 -1.76 -0.48 32.44
N PRO A 751 -0.46 -0.39 32.79
CA PRO A 751 0.21 0.89 33.03
C PRO A 751 0.12 1.87 31.86
N LEU A 752 0.28 1.40 30.62
CA LEU A 752 0.23 2.26 29.44
C LEU A 752 -1.13 2.95 29.30
N LEU A 753 -2.24 2.21 29.46
CA LEU A 753 -3.59 2.79 29.34
C LEU A 753 -3.86 3.83 30.41
N ALA A 754 -3.48 3.56 31.66
CA ALA A 754 -3.61 4.52 32.76
C ALA A 754 -2.81 5.82 32.51
N ARG A 755 -1.61 5.70 31.94
CA ARG A 755 -0.72 6.83 31.62
C ARG A 755 -1.22 7.69 30.47
N LEU A 756 -1.69 7.06 29.39
CA LEU A 756 -2.29 7.78 28.26
C LEU A 756 -3.58 8.49 28.72
N ASP A 757 -4.44 7.81 29.48
CA ASP A 757 -5.68 8.36 30.02
C ASP A 757 -5.45 9.58 30.91
N LEU A 758 -4.44 9.54 31.80
CA LEU A 758 -4.08 10.69 32.64
C LEU A 758 -3.70 11.92 31.79
N ASN A 759 -2.80 11.74 30.81
CA ASN A 759 -2.36 12.85 29.96
C ASN A 759 -3.54 13.44 29.16
N LEU A 760 -4.39 12.57 28.61
CA LEU A 760 -5.58 12.99 27.86
C LEU A 760 -6.55 13.79 28.73
N ARG A 761 -6.82 13.35 29.98
CA ARG A 761 -7.64 14.11 30.93
C ARG A 761 -7.01 15.45 31.32
N LEU A 762 -5.69 15.51 31.50
CA LEU A 762 -4.98 16.76 31.79
C LEU A 762 -5.10 17.76 30.64
N VAL A 763 -4.94 17.31 29.40
CA VAL A 763 -5.08 18.17 28.21
C VAL A 763 -6.54 18.61 28.01
N GLN A 764 -7.52 17.75 28.33
CA GLN A 764 -8.95 18.11 28.29
C GLN A 764 -9.34 19.25 29.23
N LEU A 765 -8.53 19.57 30.26
CA LEU A 765 -8.73 20.78 31.08
C LEU A 765 -8.41 22.09 30.34
N GLY A 766 -8.01 22.02 29.06
CA GLY A 766 -7.62 23.17 28.23
C GLY A 766 -6.15 23.58 28.38
N GLY A 767 -5.33 22.74 29.03
CA GLY A 767 -3.89 22.97 29.18
C GLY A 767 -3.03 22.22 28.16
N ARG A 768 -1.76 22.60 28.07
CA ARG A 768 -0.77 22.04 27.13
C ARG A 768 0.21 21.11 27.81
N ALA A 769 0.48 19.96 27.20
CA ALA A 769 1.55 19.04 27.58
C ALA A 769 2.74 19.26 26.63
N ILE A 770 3.89 19.71 27.15
CA ILE A 770 5.05 20.11 26.33
C ILE A 770 6.18 19.10 26.45
N CYS A 771 6.73 18.66 25.31
CA CYS A 771 8.05 18.01 25.27
C CYS A 771 9.10 19.03 24.86
N THR A 772 10.20 19.11 25.60
CA THR A 772 11.31 20.04 25.30
C THR A 772 12.60 19.29 24.97
N PRO A 773 13.25 19.59 23.83
CA PRO A 773 14.54 18.99 23.45
C PRO A 773 15.71 19.55 24.26
N TYR A 774 15.48 20.62 25.04
CA TYR A 774 16.48 21.27 25.87
C TYR A 774 16.66 20.59 27.24
N SER A 775 15.82 19.61 27.56
CA SER A 775 15.98 18.68 28.66
C SER A 775 16.15 17.28 28.09
N VAL A 776 17.25 16.60 28.44
CA VAL A 776 17.57 15.26 27.93
C VAL A 776 17.94 14.34 29.08
N VAL A 777 17.28 13.20 29.13
CA VAL A 777 17.56 12.10 30.06
C VAL A 777 17.84 10.82 29.28
N ALA A 778 18.64 9.93 29.85
CA ALA A 778 18.99 8.66 29.22
C ALA A 778 18.32 7.48 29.93
N LYS A 779 18.11 6.37 29.22
CA LYS A 779 17.61 5.11 29.78
C LYS A 779 18.33 3.95 29.13
N GLN A 780 18.75 2.97 29.91
CA GLN A 780 19.37 1.76 29.37
C GLN A 780 18.29 0.84 28.78
N GLU A 781 17.98 1.07 27.50
CA GLU A 781 16.97 0.32 26.76
C GLU A 781 17.45 0.11 25.32
N ALA A 782 17.37 -1.12 24.83
CA ALA A 782 17.72 -1.44 23.46
C ALA A 782 16.55 -1.08 22.53
N VAL A 783 16.87 -0.52 21.36
CA VAL A 783 15.88 -0.25 20.32
C VAL A 783 15.48 -1.56 19.64
N THR A 784 14.18 -1.77 19.49
CA THR A 784 13.58 -2.88 18.73
C THR A 784 12.82 -2.35 17.52
N ASP A 785 12.24 -3.23 16.69
CA ASP A 785 11.39 -2.78 15.57
C ASP A 785 10.11 -2.07 16.05
N PHE A 786 9.62 -2.44 17.23
CA PHE A 786 8.47 -1.84 17.89
C PHE A 786 8.64 -1.92 19.42
N PRO A 787 8.45 -0.82 20.17
CA PRO A 787 8.65 -0.84 21.61
C PRO A 787 7.61 -1.72 22.32
N PRO A 788 8.02 -2.76 23.08
CA PRO A 788 7.11 -3.76 23.62
C PRO A 788 5.99 -3.21 24.51
N GLN A 789 6.21 -2.10 25.23
CA GLN A 789 5.16 -1.55 26.11
C GLN A 789 3.92 -1.07 25.36
N TYR A 790 4.03 -0.78 24.06
CA TYR A 790 2.91 -0.35 23.20
C TYR A 790 2.18 -1.51 22.54
N ALA A 791 2.70 -2.75 22.66
CA ALA A 791 2.11 -3.94 22.07
C ALA A 791 1.10 -4.57 23.04
N LEU A 792 -0.09 -3.96 23.13
CA LEU A 792 -1.15 -4.46 24.01
C LEU A 792 -1.98 -5.55 23.32
N SER A 793 -2.26 -6.62 24.07
CA SER A 793 -3.23 -7.64 23.65
C SER A 793 -4.66 -7.12 23.82
N PRO A 794 -5.60 -7.56 22.97
CA PRO A 794 -7.03 -7.41 23.19
C PRO A 794 -7.48 -7.62 24.63
N SER A 795 -8.19 -6.65 25.22
CA SER A 795 -8.72 -6.72 26.58
C SER A 795 -9.93 -5.81 26.76
N GLN A 796 -10.74 -6.06 27.78
CA GLN A 796 -11.88 -5.20 28.13
C GLN A 796 -11.45 -3.78 28.52
N GLU A 797 -10.26 -3.64 29.13
CA GLU A 797 -9.68 -2.34 29.45
C GLU A 797 -9.33 -1.55 28.19
N LEU A 798 -8.76 -2.22 27.18
CA LEU A 798 -8.48 -1.59 25.89
C LEU A 798 -9.77 -1.18 25.16
N ASP A 799 -10.82 -2.01 25.20
CA ASP A 799 -12.12 -1.66 24.63
C ASP A 799 -12.75 -0.45 25.33
N ARG A 800 -12.63 -0.36 26.66
CA ARG A 800 -13.04 0.82 27.44
C ARG A 800 -12.23 2.06 27.04
N PHE A 801 -10.92 1.92 26.85
CA PHE A 801 -10.04 3.01 26.44
C PHE A 801 -10.45 3.54 25.06
N TYR A 802 -10.68 2.66 24.07
CA TYR A 802 -11.21 3.05 22.76
C TYR A 802 -12.57 3.74 22.88
N HIS A 803 -13.49 3.23 23.70
CA HIS A 803 -14.79 3.88 23.88
C HIS A 803 -14.65 5.33 24.39
N ALA A 804 -13.69 5.59 25.28
CA ALA A 804 -13.45 6.94 25.80
C ALA A 804 -12.68 7.85 24.83
N TRP A 805 -11.72 7.29 24.08
CA TRP A 805 -10.67 8.08 23.42
C TRP A 805 -10.53 7.85 21.92
N LEU A 806 -11.34 7.01 21.28
CA LEU A 806 -11.21 6.71 19.84
C LEU A 806 -11.20 7.97 18.94
N PRO A 807 -12.01 9.03 19.18
CA PRO A 807 -11.95 10.23 18.35
C PRO A 807 -10.57 10.91 18.34
N VAL A 808 -9.91 11.04 19.50
CA VAL A 808 -8.57 11.65 19.59
C VAL A 808 -7.47 10.69 19.13
N LEU A 809 -7.68 9.37 19.25
CA LEU A 809 -6.81 8.38 18.62
C LEU A 809 -6.84 8.49 17.09
N ALA A 810 -8.02 8.75 16.52
CA ALA A 810 -8.16 8.91 15.07
C ALA A 810 -7.62 10.26 14.59
N ASP A 811 -7.82 11.34 15.33
CA ASP A 811 -7.44 12.70 14.93
C ASP A 811 -6.68 13.43 16.04
N ASP A 812 -5.47 12.94 16.34
CA ASP A 812 -4.56 13.56 17.32
C ASP A 812 -4.15 14.97 16.85
N PRO A 813 -4.41 16.05 17.61
CA PRO A 813 -4.02 17.40 17.25
C PRO A 813 -2.52 17.57 16.91
N ALA A 814 -1.63 16.76 17.49
CA ALA A 814 -0.19 16.80 17.22
C ALA A 814 0.21 16.08 15.90
N TYR A 815 -0.74 15.48 15.19
CA TYR A 815 -0.51 14.70 13.98
C TYR A 815 -1.48 15.10 12.87
N ASN A 816 -1.02 15.11 11.62
CA ASN A 816 -1.90 15.40 10.50
C ASN A 816 -2.65 14.12 10.07
N LYS A 817 -3.97 14.22 9.84
CA LYS A 817 -4.83 13.11 9.42
C LYS A 817 -4.41 12.44 8.09
N ASN A 818 -3.68 13.16 7.24
CA ASN A 818 -3.16 12.70 5.95
C ASN A 818 -1.84 11.89 6.09
N LEU A 819 -1.28 11.79 7.30
CA LEU A 819 -0.11 10.96 7.59
C LEU A 819 -0.54 9.57 8.05
N SER A 820 0.21 8.54 7.68
CA SER A 820 -0.13 7.14 8.00
C SER A 820 -0.09 6.86 9.51
N LEU A 821 -1.02 6.00 9.98
CA LEU A 821 -1.01 5.42 11.32
C LEU A 821 -0.36 4.03 11.38
N ASN A 822 -0.12 3.38 10.24
CA ASN A 822 0.37 1.99 10.22
C ASN A 822 1.83 1.87 9.75
N ARG A 823 2.40 2.98 9.26
CA ARG A 823 3.81 3.07 8.81
C ARG A 823 4.64 3.88 9.80
N THR A 824 5.92 4.08 9.46
CA THR A 824 6.79 5.02 10.16
C THR A 824 6.12 6.40 10.25
N LEU A 825 6.19 7.02 11.43
CA LEU A 825 5.61 8.35 11.67
C LEU A 825 6.03 9.35 10.59
N PHE A 826 5.13 10.28 10.27
CA PHE A 826 5.34 11.36 9.29
C PHE A 826 5.55 10.88 7.84
N THR A 827 5.18 9.63 7.55
CA THR A 827 5.03 9.14 6.18
C THR A 827 3.62 9.44 5.69
N ALA A 828 3.49 10.00 4.48
CA ALA A 828 2.21 10.18 3.82
C ALA A 828 1.46 8.84 3.66
N ASP A 829 0.15 8.81 3.90
CA ASP A 829 -0.62 7.56 3.78
C ASP A 829 -0.66 7.05 2.33
N SER A 830 -0.40 5.75 2.11
CA SER A 830 -0.47 5.14 0.78
C SER A 830 -1.88 5.15 0.19
N THR A 831 -2.90 5.27 1.03
CA THR A 831 -4.30 5.40 0.63
C THR A 831 -4.70 6.86 0.42
N LEU A 832 -3.79 7.84 0.55
CA LEU A 832 -4.12 9.26 0.36
C LEU A 832 -4.87 9.50 -0.94
N VAL A 833 -4.40 8.96 -2.06
CA VAL A 833 -5.04 9.25 -3.35
C VAL A 833 -6.41 8.59 -3.51
N THR A 834 -6.67 7.48 -2.81
CA THR A 834 -7.97 6.78 -2.86
C THR A 834 -8.94 7.20 -1.75
N GLY A 835 -8.43 7.72 -0.63
CA GLY A 835 -9.20 8.03 0.58
C GLY A 835 -9.32 9.52 0.92
N TRP A 836 -8.46 10.38 0.35
CA TRP A 836 -8.49 11.83 0.57
C TRP A 836 -9.76 12.42 -0.04
N SER A 837 -10.64 12.89 0.84
CA SER A 837 -11.76 13.73 0.45
C SER A 837 -11.60 15.10 1.08
N PRO A 838 -11.54 16.17 0.27
CA PRO A 838 -11.55 17.53 0.79
C PRO A 838 -12.93 17.99 1.29
N LEU A 839 -13.99 17.24 0.96
CA LEU A 839 -15.37 17.53 1.34
C LEU A 839 -15.64 17.20 2.81
N LYS A 840 -16.65 17.86 3.40
CA LYS A 840 -16.96 17.66 4.82
C LYS A 840 -17.57 16.27 5.05
N PRO A 841 -17.25 15.62 6.18
CA PRO A 841 -17.95 14.41 6.60
C PRO A 841 -19.47 14.66 6.63
N GLY A 842 -20.24 13.77 6.00
CA GLY A 842 -21.71 13.86 5.94
C GLY A 842 -22.28 14.57 4.71
N GLU A 843 -21.49 15.29 3.89
CA GLU A 843 -21.96 15.83 2.60
C GLU A 843 -22.20 14.73 1.57
N THR A 844 -21.46 13.62 1.67
CA THR A 844 -21.60 12.45 0.81
C THR A 844 -21.38 11.19 1.63
N ARG A 845 -22.21 10.16 1.42
CA ARG A 845 -22.06 8.88 2.13
C ARG A 845 -20.72 8.23 1.78
N THR A 846 -19.97 7.82 2.80
CA THR A 846 -18.70 7.11 2.64
C THR A 846 -18.89 5.61 2.82
N VAL A 847 -18.61 4.88 1.74
CA VAL A 847 -18.60 3.42 1.68
C VAL A 847 -17.16 2.94 1.67
N ILE A 848 -16.76 2.23 2.72
CA ILE A 848 -15.47 1.53 2.74
C ILE A 848 -15.71 0.10 2.29
N PHE A 849 -15.10 -0.30 1.18
CA PHE A 849 -15.09 -1.68 0.72
C PHE A 849 -13.76 -2.33 1.05
N ILE A 850 -13.80 -3.39 1.85
CA ILE A 850 -12.64 -4.18 2.23
C ILE A 850 -12.70 -5.51 1.49
N ALA A 851 -11.77 -5.72 0.57
CA ALA A 851 -11.72 -6.89 -0.29
C ALA A 851 -10.34 -7.54 -0.28
N GLN A 852 -10.25 -8.73 0.32
CA GLN A 852 -8.98 -9.48 0.40
C GLN A 852 -8.56 -10.09 -0.95
N ASP A 853 -9.52 -10.56 -1.74
CA ASP A 853 -9.28 -11.07 -3.10
C ASP A 853 -9.94 -10.16 -4.14
N GLN A 854 -9.17 -9.23 -4.68
CA GLN A 854 -9.63 -8.32 -5.75
C GLN A 854 -9.84 -9.03 -7.10
N ASN A 855 -9.43 -10.29 -7.22
CA ASN A 855 -9.66 -11.10 -8.42
C ASN A 855 -10.98 -11.86 -8.37
N ASP A 856 -11.63 -11.91 -7.21
CA ASP A 856 -12.96 -12.50 -7.10
C ASP A 856 -13.95 -11.76 -8.01
N THR A 857 -14.77 -12.53 -8.72
CA THR A 857 -15.69 -12.02 -9.73
C THR A 857 -16.73 -11.08 -9.16
N GLY A 858 -17.34 -11.44 -8.02
CA GLY A 858 -18.36 -10.59 -7.44
C GLY A 858 -17.77 -9.40 -6.67
N VAL A 859 -16.51 -9.49 -6.22
CA VAL A 859 -15.73 -8.34 -5.75
C VAL A 859 -15.51 -7.35 -6.90
N GLN A 860 -15.02 -7.80 -8.06
CA GLN A 860 -14.83 -6.94 -9.24
C GLN A 860 -16.13 -6.29 -9.70
N ARG A 861 -17.24 -7.03 -9.67
CA ARG A 861 -18.58 -6.51 -10.00
C ARG A 861 -19.05 -5.46 -8.99
N PHE A 862 -18.79 -5.68 -7.70
CA PHE A 862 -19.13 -4.71 -6.65
C PHE A 862 -18.26 -3.46 -6.75
N THR A 863 -16.94 -3.60 -6.97
CA THR A 863 -16.04 -2.47 -7.22
C THR A 863 -16.48 -1.68 -8.44
N THR A 864 -16.82 -2.34 -9.55
CA THR A 864 -17.33 -1.66 -10.76
C THR A 864 -18.63 -0.90 -10.49
N ALA A 865 -19.53 -1.48 -9.69
CA ALA A 865 -20.77 -0.84 -9.28
C ALA A 865 -20.50 0.42 -8.45
N LEU A 866 -19.58 0.30 -7.49
CA LEU A 866 -19.17 1.36 -6.59
C LEU A 866 -18.47 2.50 -7.35
N ASP A 867 -17.55 2.17 -8.27
CA ASP A 867 -16.87 3.14 -9.13
C ASP A 867 -17.85 3.93 -9.99
N ARG A 868 -18.88 3.28 -10.55
CA ARG A 868 -19.93 3.96 -11.33
C ARG A 868 -20.70 4.96 -10.47
N LEU A 869 -20.98 4.64 -9.22
CA LEU A 869 -21.69 5.52 -8.29
C LEU A 869 -20.81 6.66 -7.80
N THR A 870 -19.53 6.39 -7.53
CA THR A 870 -18.54 7.41 -7.19
C THR A 870 -18.37 8.40 -8.34
N ASN A 871 -18.26 7.90 -9.58
CA ASN A 871 -18.18 8.74 -10.78
C ASN A 871 -19.46 9.54 -11.07
N ALA A 872 -20.62 9.03 -10.63
CA ALA A 872 -21.89 9.75 -10.71
C ALA A 872 -22.07 10.77 -9.55
N GLY A 873 -21.14 10.84 -8.60
CA GLY A 873 -21.20 11.72 -7.43
C GLY A 873 -22.17 11.25 -6.34
N GLY A 874 -22.64 10.00 -6.38
CA GLY A 874 -23.65 9.49 -5.43
C GLY A 874 -23.07 9.04 -4.09
N VAL A 875 -21.81 8.59 -4.05
CA VAL A 875 -21.11 8.11 -2.84
C VAL A 875 -19.62 8.40 -2.93
N LYS A 876 -18.95 8.44 -1.78
CA LYS A 876 -17.49 8.35 -1.69
C LYS A 876 -17.12 6.89 -1.42
N SER A 877 -16.22 6.32 -2.21
CA SER A 877 -15.76 4.95 -2.04
C SER A 877 -14.30 4.88 -1.64
N VAL A 878 -13.97 4.05 -0.65
CA VAL A 878 -12.58 3.72 -0.29
C VAL A 878 -12.39 2.20 -0.39
N LEU A 879 -11.45 1.76 -1.21
CA LEU A 879 -11.09 0.34 -1.33
C LEU A 879 -9.87 0.02 -0.47
N LEU A 880 -9.99 -0.98 0.40
CA LEU A 880 -8.91 -1.48 1.27
C LEU A 880 -8.72 -2.99 1.08
N GLU A 881 -7.49 -3.46 1.19
CA GLU A 881 -7.17 -4.90 1.08
C GLU A 881 -7.33 -5.65 2.41
N GLN A 882 -7.16 -4.94 3.52
CA GLN A 882 -7.21 -5.49 4.87
C GLN A 882 -7.97 -4.55 5.79
N ILE A 883 -8.47 -5.10 6.91
CA ILE A 883 -9.15 -4.32 7.95
C ILE A 883 -8.07 -3.61 8.76
N PRO A 884 -8.00 -2.26 8.70
CA PRO A 884 -7.01 -1.50 9.45
C PRO A 884 -7.46 -1.36 10.91
N SER A 885 -6.70 -0.61 11.73
CA SER A 885 -7.09 -0.37 13.12
C SER A 885 -8.35 0.50 13.23
N ALA A 886 -9.01 0.50 14.41
CA ALA A 886 -10.22 1.30 14.62
C ALA A 886 -9.99 2.82 14.40
N PRO A 887 -8.87 3.41 14.85
CA PRO A 887 -8.56 4.81 14.54
C PRO A 887 -8.43 5.10 13.03
N GLU A 888 -7.79 4.19 12.28
CA GLU A 888 -7.66 4.32 10.82
C GLU A 888 -9.01 4.25 10.11
N LEU A 889 -9.89 3.31 10.51
CA LEU A 889 -11.25 3.26 9.96
C LEU A 889 -12.00 4.56 10.26
N LEU A 890 -11.90 5.09 11.49
CA LEU A 890 -12.62 6.30 11.88
C LEU A 890 -12.18 7.54 11.09
N ARG A 891 -10.91 7.65 10.66
CA ARG A 891 -10.42 8.76 9.82
C ARG A 891 -11.15 8.90 8.48
N HIS A 892 -11.68 7.80 7.96
CA HIS A 892 -12.45 7.83 6.73
C HIS A 892 -13.91 8.23 6.95
N HIS A 893 -14.37 8.35 8.20
CA HIS A 893 -15.77 8.60 8.58
C HIS A 893 -16.77 7.66 7.86
N PRO A 894 -16.65 6.33 8.01
CA PRO A 894 -17.46 5.37 7.28
C PRO A 894 -18.93 5.42 7.73
N ASP A 895 -19.82 5.59 6.77
CA ASP A 895 -21.26 5.35 6.95
C ASP A 895 -21.59 3.86 6.77
N GLU A 896 -20.98 3.23 5.76
CA GLU A 896 -21.14 1.82 5.44
C GLU A 896 -19.78 1.14 5.26
N LEU A 897 -19.62 -0.02 5.90
CA LEU A 897 -18.46 -0.89 5.79
C LEU A 897 -18.89 -2.18 5.08
N VAL A 898 -18.40 -2.39 3.86
CA VAL A 898 -18.65 -3.61 3.09
C VAL A 898 -17.41 -4.49 3.16
N ILE A 899 -17.57 -5.76 3.51
CA ILE A 899 -16.45 -6.69 3.70
C ILE A 899 -16.64 -7.93 2.82
N SER A 900 -15.58 -8.31 2.12
CA SER A 900 -15.44 -9.60 1.41
C SER A 900 -14.15 -10.30 1.82
N GLY A 901 -14.24 -11.60 2.12
CA GLY A 901 -13.11 -12.43 2.57
C GLY A 901 -13.24 -12.94 4.00
N GLU A 902 -12.14 -13.45 4.56
CA GLU A 902 -12.15 -14.04 5.90
C GLU A 902 -12.08 -12.97 7.01
N LEU A 903 -12.97 -13.09 8.00
CA LEU A 903 -12.99 -12.24 9.18
C LEU A 903 -12.33 -12.95 10.36
N SER A 904 -11.20 -12.42 10.82
CA SER A 904 -10.52 -12.87 12.04
C SER A 904 -11.20 -12.34 13.29
N ASP A 905 -10.91 -12.93 14.45
CA ASP A 905 -11.46 -12.47 15.74
C ASP A 905 -11.01 -11.04 16.07
N LEU A 906 -9.78 -10.68 15.70
CA LEU A 906 -9.24 -9.34 15.84
C LEU A 906 -10.02 -8.35 14.96
N ALA A 907 -10.30 -8.71 13.70
CA ALA A 907 -11.11 -7.89 12.81
C ALA A 907 -12.52 -7.65 13.36
N CYS A 908 -13.18 -8.70 13.86
CA CYS A 908 -14.48 -8.56 14.51
C CYS A 908 -14.42 -7.61 15.70
N GLN A 909 -13.37 -7.67 16.53
CA GLN A 909 -13.20 -6.74 17.64
C GLN A 909 -13.02 -5.29 17.18
N THR A 910 -12.17 -5.05 16.18
CA THR A 910 -11.99 -3.72 15.60
C THR A 910 -13.30 -3.12 15.10
N ILE A 911 -14.11 -3.94 14.42
CA ILE A 911 -15.43 -3.49 13.93
C ILE A 911 -16.36 -3.15 15.11
N ARG A 912 -16.36 -3.93 16.20
CA ARG A 912 -17.14 -3.59 17.40
C ARG A 912 -16.67 -2.28 18.04
N GLN A 913 -15.36 -2.07 18.14
CA GLN A 913 -14.79 -0.82 18.66
C GLN A 913 -15.26 0.38 17.83
N LEU A 914 -15.25 0.27 16.50
CA LEU A 914 -15.77 1.30 15.60
C LEU A 914 -17.28 1.53 15.78
N LYS A 915 -18.10 0.47 15.79
CA LYS A 915 -19.57 0.56 15.95
C LYS A 915 -20.00 1.16 17.29
N ASN A 916 -19.18 1.02 18.33
CA ASN A 916 -19.44 1.64 19.62
C ASN A 916 -19.18 3.16 19.60
N ALA A 917 -18.33 3.64 18.70
CA ALA A 917 -17.95 5.06 18.60
C ALA A 917 -18.79 5.83 17.59
N ILE A 918 -19.19 5.20 16.49
CA ILE A 918 -19.96 5.84 15.40
C ILE A 918 -21.10 4.94 14.92
N THR A 919 -22.12 5.57 14.33
CA THR A 919 -23.16 4.84 13.61
C THR A 919 -22.61 4.42 12.25
N CYS A 920 -22.12 3.19 12.16
CA CYS A 920 -21.61 2.58 10.93
C CYS A 920 -22.30 1.24 10.70
N ARG A 921 -22.80 1.02 9.49
CA ARG A 921 -23.47 -0.23 9.11
C ARG A 921 -22.47 -1.18 8.48
N VAL A 922 -22.48 -2.43 8.92
CA VAL A 922 -21.56 -3.46 8.45
C VAL A 922 -22.29 -4.43 7.55
N HIS A 923 -21.81 -4.49 6.31
CA HIS A 923 -22.31 -5.33 5.24
C HIS A 923 -21.28 -6.41 4.92
N TYR A 924 -21.74 -7.65 4.74
CA TYR A 924 -20.86 -8.76 4.36
C TYR A 924 -21.26 -9.33 3.00
N LEU A 925 -20.34 -9.27 2.03
CA LEU A 925 -20.52 -9.84 0.70
C LEU A 925 -20.20 -11.34 0.74
N ILE A 926 -21.23 -12.17 0.61
CA ILE A 926 -21.12 -13.62 0.63
C ILE A 926 -21.30 -14.21 -0.77
N GLN A 927 -20.30 -15.01 -1.17
CA GLN A 927 -20.19 -15.63 -2.50
C GLN A 927 -19.89 -17.13 -2.44
N ASP A 928 -19.39 -17.63 -1.31
CA ASP A 928 -19.02 -19.03 -1.12
C ASP A 928 -20.18 -19.88 -0.55
N ASP A 929 -19.93 -21.19 -0.39
CA ASP A 929 -20.83 -22.10 0.30
C ASP A 929 -21.14 -21.62 1.73
N PRO A 930 -22.41 -21.28 2.04
CA PRO A 930 -22.81 -20.79 3.35
C PRO A 930 -22.65 -21.84 4.47
N ASN A 931 -22.45 -23.12 4.13
CA ASN A 931 -22.20 -24.18 5.11
C ASN A 931 -20.73 -24.28 5.54
N ALA A 932 -19.82 -23.51 4.93
CA ALA A 932 -18.43 -23.48 5.36
C ALA A 932 -18.31 -23.06 6.84
N ARG A 933 -17.41 -23.71 7.57
CA ARG A 933 -17.25 -23.52 9.03
C ARG A 933 -17.06 -22.05 9.43
N LYS A 934 -16.38 -21.26 8.58
CA LYS A 934 -16.15 -19.82 8.77
C LYS A 934 -17.45 -19.02 8.92
N TYR A 935 -18.50 -19.35 8.16
CA TYR A 935 -19.76 -18.62 8.19
C TYR A 935 -20.62 -18.93 9.41
N LYS A 936 -20.50 -20.13 9.97
CA LYS A 936 -21.29 -20.51 11.15
C LYS A 936 -20.99 -19.56 12.34
N LYS A 937 -19.71 -19.32 12.63
CA LYS A 937 -19.27 -18.39 13.67
C LYS A 937 -19.72 -16.96 13.37
N LEU A 938 -19.58 -16.54 12.12
CA LEU A 938 -19.92 -15.20 11.67
C LEU A 938 -21.42 -14.89 11.71
N ILE A 939 -22.27 -15.91 11.48
CA ILE A 939 -23.73 -15.81 11.61
C ILE A 939 -24.15 -15.73 13.09
N GLU A 940 -23.42 -16.40 13.98
CA GLU A 940 -23.63 -16.33 15.43
C GLU A 940 -23.14 -15.00 16.01
N ASP A 941 -22.12 -14.39 15.40
CA ASP A 941 -21.57 -13.09 15.78
C ASP A 941 -22.47 -11.93 15.28
N ASN A 942 -22.87 -11.01 16.15
CA ASN A 942 -23.77 -9.89 15.83
C ASN A 942 -23.01 -8.68 15.24
N VAL A 943 -21.86 -8.91 14.60
CA VAL A 943 -21.06 -7.84 13.99
C VAL A 943 -21.68 -7.35 12.69
N ILE A 944 -22.25 -8.25 11.88
CA ILE A 944 -22.83 -7.94 10.57
C ILE A 944 -24.29 -7.51 10.71
N ASP A 945 -24.62 -6.35 10.16
CA ASP A 945 -25.98 -5.83 10.10
C ASP A 945 -26.73 -6.38 8.88
N ASN A 946 -26.09 -6.43 7.71
CA ASN A 946 -26.71 -6.86 6.46
C ASN A 946 -25.81 -7.80 5.64
N TRP A 947 -26.42 -8.80 5.02
CA TRP A 947 -25.73 -9.72 4.12
C TRP A 947 -25.98 -9.29 2.66
N LEU A 948 -24.94 -9.27 1.83
CA LEU A 948 -25.03 -8.95 0.41
C LEU A 948 -24.74 -10.21 -0.42
N THR A 949 -25.54 -10.47 -1.45
CA THR A 949 -25.31 -11.62 -2.33
C THR A 949 -25.87 -11.39 -3.73
N TYR A 950 -25.29 -12.03 -4.73
CA TYR A 950 -25.83 -12.09 -6.10
C TYR A 950 -26.76 -13.29 -6.34
N SER A 951 -26.94 -14.17 -5.34
CA SER A 951 -27.69 -15.43 -5.48
C SER A 951 -29.03 -15.42 -4.74
N ASP A 952 -30.12 -15.61 -5.47
CA ASP A 952 -31.47 -15.76 -4.90
C ASP A 952 -31.55 -16.93 -3.91
N ALA A 953 -30.87 -18.04 -4.22
CA ALA A 953 -30.86 -19.22 -3.38
C ALA A 953 -30.17 -18.95 -2.04
N LEU A 954 -29.05 -18.22 -2.07
CA LEU A 954 -28.31 -17.85 -0.86
C LEU A 954 -29.08 -16.82 -0.04
N ALA A 955 -29.73 -15.85 -0.69
CA ALA A 955 -30.62 -14.91 -0.02
C ALA A 955 -31.77 -15.62 0.71
N ASN A 956 -32.42 -16.59 0.05
CA ASN A 956 -33.47 -17.39 0.69
C ASN A 956 -32.93 -18.26 1.84
N TRP A 957 -31.69 -18.74 1.75
CA TRP A 957 -31.04 -19.50 2.83
C TRP A 957 -30.78 -18.63 4.07
N LEU A 958 -30.37 -17.38 3.88
CA LEU A 958 -30.17 -16.39 4.96
C LEU A 958 -31.50 -15.92 5.57
N LYS A 959 -32.52 -15.66 4.75
CA LYS A 959 -33.88 -15.30 5.22
C LYS A 959 -34.47 -16.35 6.15
N LYS A 960 -34.29 -17.64 5.85
CA LYS A 960 -34.72 -18.75 6.71
C LYS A 960 -34.07 -18.77 8.09
N ARG A 961 -32.97 -18.04 8.28
CA ARG A 961 -32.23 -17.89 9.55
C ARG A 961 -32.41 -16.51 10.18
N HIS A 962 -33.42 -15.75 9.73
CA HIS A 962 -33.72 -14.41 10.23
C HIS A 962 -32.55 -13.42 10.10
N LYS A 963 -31.73 -13.57 9.05
CA LYS A 963 -30.66 -12.61 8.74
C LYS A 963 -31.12 -11.62 7.65
N PRO A 964 -30.95 -10.29 7.84
CA PRO A 964 -31.22 -9.30 6.80
C PRO A 964 -30.32 -9.53 5.59
N VAL A 965 -30.90 -9.54 4.39
CA VAL A 965 -30.15 -9.81 3.16
C VAL A 965 -30.64 -8.96 1.99
N VAL A 966 -29.67 -8.45 1.22
CA VAL A 966 -29.86 -7.66 -0.01
C VAL A 966 -29.36 -8.48 -1.20
N ILE A 967 -30.20 -8.59 -2.22
CA ILE A 967 -29.82 -9.19 -3.50
C ILE A 967 -29.25 -8.09 -4.38
N LEU A 968 -27.99 -8.25 -4.79
CA LEU A 968 -27.27 -7.30 -5.63
C LEU A 968 -27.64 -7.47 -7.11
N PRO A 969 -27.73 -6.37 -7.89
CA PRO A 969 -28.01 -6.44 -9.32
C PRO A 969 -26.81 -6.99 -10.10
N ASN A 970 -27.07 -7.50 -11.30
CA ASN A 970 -26.01 -7.90 -12.22
C ASN A 970 -25.31 -6.66 -12.81
N VAL A 971 -24.02 -6.50 -12.54
CA VAL A 971 -23.17 -5.46 -13.12
C VAL A 971 -22.14 -6.09 -14.03
N LEU A 972 -22.03 -5.60 -15.27
CA LEU A 972 -20.96 -6.00 -16.18
C LEU A 972 -19.68 -5.21 -15.89
N VAL A 973 -18.58 -5.93 -15.67
CA VAL A 973 -17.24 -5.34 -15.44
C VAL A 973 -16.74 -4.60 -16.68
N GLN A 974 -17.05 -5.12 -17.88
CA GLN A 974 -16.71 -4.46 -19.15
C GLN A 974 -17.94 -3.99 -19.92
N PRO A 975 -17.86 -2.83 -20.59
CA PRO A 975 -18.90 -2.41 -21.52
C PRO A 975 -19.01 -3.44 -22.65
N CYS A 976 -20.25 -3.80 -23.00
CA CYS A 976 -20.49 -4.74 -24.09
C CYS A 976 -20.07 -4.11 -25.42
N GLN A 977 -19.33 -4.87 -26.23
CA GLN A 977 -19.04 -4.52 -27.62
C GLN A 977 -20.04 -5.20 -28.55
N ASP A 978 -20.40 -4.52 -29.63
CA ASP A 978 -21.24 -5.13 -30.65
C ASP A 978 -20.49 -6.24 -31.38
N ARG A 979 -21.10 -7.43 -31.39
CA ARG A 979 -20.56 -8.60 -32.07
C ARG A 979 -20.88 -8.55 -33.56
N VAL A 980 -19.86 -8.76 -34.39
CA VAL A 980 -20.03 -9.00 -35.84
C VAL A 980 -19.97 -10.51 -36.08
N LYS A 981 -21.08 -11.13 -36.52
CA LYS A 981 -21.11 -12.56 -36.86
C LYS A 981 -20.35 -12.81 -38.17
N GLN A 982 -19.38 -13.72 -38.16
CA GLN A 982 -18.74 -14.20 -39.39
C GLN A 982 -19.55 -15.35 -40.01
N LYS A 983 -19.47 -15.49 -41.33
CA LYS A 983 -20.12 -16.60 -42.06
C LYS A 983 -19.28 -17.87 -41.89
N LYS A 984 -19.91 -18.97 -41.45
CA LYS A 984 -19.25 -20.24 -41.08
C LYS A 984 -19.95 -21.45 -41.69
N ASP A 985 -19.22 -22.56 -41.80
CA ASP A 985 -19.72 -23.84 -42.33
C ASP A 985 -20.41 -24.71 -41.26
N LYS A 986 -20.00 -24.60 -39.98
CA LYS A 986 -20.60 -25.31 -38.83
C LYS A 986 -20.96 -24.33 -37.72
N CYS A 987 -22.01 -24.67 -36.97
CA CYS A 987 -22.39 -23.96 -35.75
C CYS A 987 -21.34 -24.20 -34.67
N ARG A 988 -20.82 -23.12 -34.10
CA ARG A 988 -19.80 -23.13 -33.05
C ARG A 988 -20.46 -23.08 -31.67
N VAL A 989 -20.22 -24.10 -30.85
CA VAL A 989 -20.83 -24.25 -29.52
C VAL A 989 -19.77 -24.08 -28.44
N VAL A 990 -19.93 -23.08 -27.58
CA VAL A 990 -18.99 -22.84 -26.46
C VAL A 990 -19.50 -23.46 -25.17
N CYS A 991 -18.60 -24.14 -24.46
CA CYS A 991 -18.82 -24.70 -23.13
C CYS A 991 -17.75 -24.17 -22.18
N PHE A 992 -18.18 -23.68 -21.02
CA PHE A 992 -17.27 -23.18 -19.99
C PHE A 992 -17.03 -24.30 -18.99
N THR A 993 -15.79 -24.76 -18.85
CA THR A 993 -15.44 -25.86 -17.92
C THR A 993 -14.65 -25.40 -16.71
N TYR A 994 -14.32 -24.11 -16.61
CA TYR A 994 -13.55 -23.57 -15.48
C TYR A 994 -14.33 -23.61 -14.15
N ASP A 995 -15.67 -23.56 -14.20
CA ASP A 995 -16.54 -23.64 -13.00
C ASP A 995 -17.21 -25.02 -12.82
N LEU A 996 -16.97 -25.95 -13.76
CA LEU A 996 -17.63 -27.26 -13.80
C LEU A 996 -16.84 -28.32 -13.05
N ARG A 997 -17.57 -29.20 -12.36
CA ARG A 997 -17.00 -30.41 -11.75
C ARG A 997 -17.23 -31.61 -12.64
N LYS A 998 -16.58 -32.73 -12.30
CA LYS A 998 -16.69 -33.99 -13.05
C LYS A 998 -18.13 -34.40 -13.35
N LYS A 999 -19.03 -34.31 -12.36
CA LYS A 999 -20.46 -34.65 -12.53
C LYS A 999 -21.17 -33.74 -13.52
N ASP A 1000 -20.83 -32.44 -13.53
CA ASP A 1000 -21.41 -31.49 -14.49
C ASP A 1000 -20.95 -31.81 -15.92
N CYS A 1001 -19.68 -32.19 -16.09
CA CYS A 1001 -19.15 -32.66 -17.37
C CYS A 1001 -19.84 -33.95 -17.84
N GLU A 1002 -20.06 -34.91 -16.94
CA GLU A 1002 -20.75 -36.18 -17.25
C GLU A 1002 -22.17 -35.97 -17.83
N LEU A 1003 -22.85 -34.86 -17.51
CA LEU A 1003 -24.14 -34.50 -18.13
C LEU A 1003 -24.02 -34.21 -19.64
N LEU A 1004 -22.92 -33.60 -20.07
CA LEU A 1004 -22.70 -33.19 -21.46
C LEU A 1004 -21.95 -34.21 -22.30
N THR A 1005 -21.17 -35.11 -21.70
CA THR A 1005 -20.34 -36.09 -22.43
C THR A 1005 -21.14 -36.82 -23.54
N PRO A 1006 -22.38 -37.31 -23.31
CA PRO A 1006 -23.16 -37.98 -24.36
C PRO A 1006 -23.64 -37.05 -25.49
N ALA A 1007 -23.82 -35.76 -25.21
CA ALA A 1007 -24.23 -34.77 -26.21
C ALA A 1007 -23.05 -34.33 -27.08
N ILE A 1008 -21.87 -34.12 -26.49
CA ILE A 1008 -20.64 -33.75 -27.21
C ILE A 1008 -20.22 -34.87 -28.16
N THR A 1009 -20.11 -36.11 -27.65
CA THR A 1009 -19.72 -37.29 -28.45
C THR A 1009 -20.67 -37.55 -29.63
N ALA A 1010 -21.97 -37.31 -29.47
CA ALA A 1010 -22.97 -37.55 -30.53
C ALA A 1010 -23.05 -36.42 -31.58
N SER A 1011 -22.48 -35.24 -31.32
CA SER A 1011 -22.64 -34.05 -32.17
C SER A 1011 -21.34 -33.49 -32.75
N ALA A 1012 -20.18 -34.02 -32.36
CA ALA A 1012 -18.85 -33.55 -32.78
C ALA A 1012 -18.62 -33.50 -34.30
N GLU A 1013 -19.28 -34.36 -35.08
CA GLU A 1013 -19.18 -34.31 -36.55
C GLU A 1013 -19.96 -33.13 -37.16
N LYS A 1014 -21.01 -32.65 -36.48
CA LYS A 1014 -21.95 -31.64 -36.97
C LYS A 1014 -21.71 -30.24 -36.39
N LEU A 1015 -21.09 -30.16 -35.22
CA LEU A 1015 -20.86 -28.93 -34.46
C LEU A 1015 -19.37 -28.75 -34.18
N ASP A 1016 -18.92 -27.50 -34.16
CA ASP A 1016 -17.59 -27.15 -33.69
C ASP A 1016 -17.64 -26.83 -32.20
N TRP A 1017 -17.24 -27.80 -31.36
CA TRP A 1017 -17.20 -27.62 -29.91
C TRP A 1017 -15.97 -26.84 -29.48
N ILE A 1018 -16.19 -25.82 -28.65
CA ILE A 1018 -15.17 -24.95 -28.09
C ILE A 1018 -15.24 -25.05 -26.57
N VAL A 1019 -14.11 -25.29 -25.91
CA VAL A 1019 -14.04 -25.35 -24.44
C VAL A 1019 -13.24 -24.18 -23.90
N ILE A 1020 -13.82 -23.42 -22.97
CA ILE A 1020 -13.10 -22.40 -22.19
C ILE A 1020 -12.89 -22.92 -20.77
N GLY A 1021 -11.65 -23.26 -20.42
CA GLY A 1021 -11.27 -23.88 -19.16
C GLY A 1021 -10.53 -25.20 -19.35
N HIS A 1022 -10.50 -26.02 -18.30
CA HIS A 1022 -9.88 -27.34 -18.37
C HIS A 1022 -10.77 -28.31 -19.16
N CYS A 1023 -10.32 -28.76 -20.33
CA CYS A 1023 -11.04 -29.76 -21.12
C CYS A 1023 -10.84 -31.16 -20.52
N PRO A 1024 -11.93 -31.89 -20.17
CA PRO A 1024 -11.83 -33.29 -19.78
C PRO A 1024 -11.08 -34.12 -20.84
N PRO A 1025 -10.18 -35.05 -20.45
CA PRO A 1025 -9.44 -35.87 -21.41
C PRO A 1025 -10.33 -36.66 -22.36
N GLU A 1026 -11.49 -37.11 -21.88
CA GLU A 1026 -12.50 -37.82 -22.66
C GLU A 1026 -13.16 -36.97 -23.77
N TRP A 1027 -13.12 -35.64 -23.65
CA TRP A 1027 -13.68 -34.74 -24.66
C TRP A 1027 -12.68 -34.40 -25.76
N LEU A 1028 -11.37 -34.42 -25.48
CA LEU A 1028 -10.33 -33.97 -26.42
C LEU A 1028 -10.47 -34.46 -27.87
N PRO A 1029 -10.84 -35.74 -28.16
CA PRO A 1029 -11.04 -36.20 -29.53
C PRO A 1029 -12.20 -35.51 -30.29
N TYR A 1030 -13.12 -34.90 -29.56
CA TYR A 1030 -14.38 -34.33 -30.04
C TYR A 1030 -14.42 -32.80 -29.98
N ILE A 1031 -13.41 -32.16 -29.39
CA ILE A 1031 -13.33 -30.71 -29.24
C ILE A 1031 -12.50 -30.11 -30.37
N ARG A 1032 -13.01 -29.06 -31.00
CA ARG A 1032 -12.35 -28.35 -32.09
C ARG A 1032 -11.26 -27.42 -31.56
N GLU A 1033 -11.57 -26.66 -30.52
CA GLU A 1033 -10.69 -25.65 -29.92
C GLU A 1033 -10.81 -25.66 -28.39
N THR A 1034 -9.68 -25.50 -27.69
CA THR A 1034 -9.65 -25.29 -26.24
C THR A 1034 -8.95 -23.97 -25.93
N TYR A 1035 -9.51 -23.22 -24.98
CA TYR A 1035 -9.00 -21.94 -24.52
C TYR A 1035 -8.83 -21.98 -23.01
N ARG A 1036 -7.70 -21.47 -22.51
CA ARG A 1036 -7.51 -21.28 -21.06
C ARG A 1036 -8.40 -20.14 -20.58
N PHE A 1037 -9.19 -20.37 -19.53
CA PHE A 1037 -9.87 -19.29 -18.82
C PHE A 1037 -8.81 -18.36 -18.22
N GLN A 1038 -8.92 -17.06 -18.50
CA GLN A 1038 -8.01 -16.05 -17.96
C GLN A 1038 -8.63 -15.40 -16.73
N THR A 1039 -9.58 -14.48 -16.96
CA THR A 1039 -10.32 -13.78 -15.91
C THR A 1039 -11.68 -13.39 -16.46
N GLU A 1040 -12.63 -13.10 -15.58
CA GLU A 1040 -13.95 -12.56 -15.95
C GLU A 1040 -13.84 -11.25 -16.73
N ALA A 1041 -12.91 -10.38 -16.34
CA ALA A 1041 -12.63 -9.14 -17.06
C ALA A 1041 -12.24 -9.40 -18.53
N ARG A 1042 -11.67 -10.56 -18.88
CA ARG A 1042 -11.29 -10.88 -20.27
C ARG A 1042 -12.26 -11.82 -20.97
N LEU A 1043 -13.27 -12.33 -20.27
CA LEU A 1043 -14.20 -13.32 -20.81
C LEU A 1043 -14.97 -12.79 -22.03
N VAL A 1044 -15.38 -11.51 -22.00
CA VAL A 1044 -16.05 -10.86 -23.14
C VAL A 1044 -15.16 -10.85 -24.38
N ALA A 1045 -13.87 -10.48 -24.23
CA ALA A 1045 -12.91 -10.50 -25.33
C ALA A 1045 -12.63 -11.92 -25.84
N GLN A 1046 -12.53 -12.91 -24.94
CA GLN A 1046 -12.40 -14.31 -25.31
C GLN A 1046 -13.60 -14.80 -26.12
N LEU A 1047 -14.82 -14.44 -25.71
CA LEU A 1047 -16.06 -14.80 -26.39
C LEU A 1047 -16.19 -14.16 -27.78
N LEU A 1048 -15.72 -12.93 -27.96
CA LEU A 1048 -15.63 -12.30 -29.28
C LEU A 1048 -14.67 -13.06 -30.21
N HIS A 1049 -13.55 -13.56 -29.68
CA HIS A 1049 -12.58 -14.34 -30.45
C HIS A 1049 -13.08 -15.74 -30.81
N CYS A 1050 -13.76 -16.43 -29.88
CA CYS A 1050 -14.33 -17.76 -30.14
C CYS A 1050 -15.38 -17.74 -31.25
N ASP A 1051 -15.99 -16.57 -31.49
CA ASP A 1051 -17.11 -16.36 -32.41
C ASP A 1051 -18.18 -17.45 -32.21
N ALA A 1052 -18.65 -17.62 -30.98
CA ALA A 1052 -19.56 -18.71 -30.61
C ALA A 1052 -21.00 -18.41 -31.04
N ASP A 1053 -21.67 -19.34 -31.72
CA ASP A 1053 -23.06 -19.18 -32.17
C ASP A 1053 -24.05 -19.46 -31.04
N ILE A 1054 -23.67 -20.31 -30.08
CA ILE A 1054 -24.45 -20.65 -28.90
C ILE A 1054 -23.53 -21.06 -27.75
N ALA A 1055 -23.98 -20.84 -26.52
CA ALA A 1055 -23.31 -21.28 -25.30
C ALA A 1055 -24.07 -22.40 -24.59
N VAL A 1056 -23.34 -23.24 -23.86
CA VAL A 1056 -23.89 -24.31 -23.03
C VAL A 1056 -23.42 -24.18 -21.59
N LEU A 1057 -24.36 -24.18 -20.64
CA LEU A 1057 -24.13 -24.00 -19.20
C LEU A 1057 -24.77 -25.16 -18.40
N PRO A 1058 -24.07 -26.30 -18.24
CA PRO A 1058 -24.58 -27.44 -17.50
C PRO A 1058 -24.44 -27.23 -15.99
N ARG A 1059 -25.46 -27.63 -15.22
CA ARG A 1059 -25.40 -27.70 -13.74
C ARG A 1059 -26.15 -28.94 -13.24
N CYS A 1060 -25.44 -29.81 -12.53
CA CYS A 1060 -26.06 -30.87 -11.74
C CYS A 1060 -26.83 -30.30 -10.55
N ASN A 1061 -27.91 -30.99 -10.15
CA ASN A 1061 -28.66 -30.67 -8.94
C ASN A 1061 -27.89 -31.15 -7.68
N ASN A 1062 -27.02 -30.29 -7.15
CA ASN A 1062 -26.25 -30.53 -5.93
C ASN A 1062 -26.12 -29.22 -5.11
N ASP A 1063 -25.75 -29.33 -3.84
CA ASP A 1063 -25.64 -28.16 -2.95
C ASP A 1063 -24.54 -27.18 -3.37
N GLU A 1064 -23.54 -27.65 -4.14
CA GLU A 1064 -22.41 -26.84 -4.60
C GLU A 1064 -22.81 -25.88 -5.73
N ASN A 1065 -23.66 -26.33 -6.65
CA ASN A 1065 -24.25 -25.49 -7.70
C ASN A 1065 -25.40 -24.65 -7.17
N ARG A 1066 -26.00 -25.01 -6.04
CA ARG A 1066 -27.18 -24.35 -5.46
C ARG A 1066 -27.03 -22.85 -5.26
N TYR A 1067 -25.84 -22.40 -4.84
CA TYR A 1067 -25.62 -21.01 -4.44
C TYR A 1067 -24.91 -20.16 -5.50
N LYS A 1068 -24.50 -20.76 -6.64
CA LYS A 1068 -23.88 -20.01 -7.74
C LYS A 1068 -24.85 -18.97 -8.33
N ASP A 1069 -24.30 -17.88 -8.87
CA ASP A 1069 -25.09 -16.84 -9.55
C ASP A 1069 -25.29 -17.14 -11.06
N ASN A 1070 -25.90 -16.18 -11.77
CA ASN A 1070 -26.18 -16.23 -13.20
C ASN A 1070 -25.34 -15.25 -14.05
N ASN A 1071 -24.19 -14.79 -13.57
CA ASN A 1071 -23.37 -13.75 -14.22
C ASN A 1071 -23.00 -14.10 -15.68
N VAL A 1072 -22.49 -15.32 -15.92
CA VAL A 1072 -22.10 -15.78 -17.27
C VAL A 1072 -23.29 -15.78 -18.23
N LEU A 1073 -24.47 -16.22 -17.77
CA LEU A 1073 -25.70 -16.20 -18.57
C LEU A 1073 -26.09 -14.76 -18.95
N MET A 1074 -25.94 -13.82 -18.02
CA MET A 1074 -26.22 -12.41 -18.28
C MET A 1074 -25.23 -11.80 -19.29
N GLN A 1075 -23.94 -12.09 -19.17
CA GLN A 1075 -22.93 -11.64 -20.13
C GLN A 1075 -23.22 -12.13 -21.55
N LEU A 1076 -23.57 -13.42 -21.69
CA LEU A 1076 -23.95 -14.02 -22.97
C LEU A 1076 -25.19 -13.33 -23.56
N ALA A 1077 -26.20 -13.07 -22.73
CA ALA A 1077 -27.44 -12.42 -23.17
C ALA A 1077 -27.18 -10.99 -23.69
N VAL A 1078 -26.34 -10.20 -23.00
CA VAL A 1078 -25.99 -8.84 -23.45
C VAL A 1078 -25.15 -8.88 -24.75
N MET A 1079 -24.28 -9.87 -24.91
CA MET A 1079 -23.52 -10.11 -26.15
C MET A 1079 -24.37 -10.66 -27.31
N GLY A 1080 -25.65 -10.99 -27.08
CA GLY A 1080 -26.53 -11.60 -28.07
C GLY A 1080 -26.15 -13.05 -28.40
N ILE A 1081 -25.46 -13.77 -27.50
CA ILE A 1081 -25.15 -15.18 -27.64
C ILE A 1081 -26.24 -15.99 -26.91
N PRO A 1082 -27.11 -16.73 -27.60
CA PRO A 1082 -28.10 -17.56 -26.92
C PRO A 1082 -27.42 -18.68 -26.13
N ALA A 1083 -28.04 -19.08 -25.02
CA ALA A 1083 -27.52 -20.12 -24.14
C ALA A 1083 -28.53 -21.25 -23.92
N MET A 1084 -28.04 -22.49 -23.96
CA MET A 1084 -28.71 -23.66 -23.38
C MET A 1084 -28.18 -23.86 -21.96
N TYR A 1085 -29.07 -24.00 -20.99
CA TYR A 1085 -28.67 -24.13 -19.60
C TYR A 1085 -29.54 -25.12 -18.85
N SER A 1086 -28.99 -25.72 -17.79
CA SER A 1086 -29.74 -26.64 -16.95
C SER A 1086 -30.93 -25.97 -16.27
N ASP A 1087 -32.04 -26.69 -16.10
CA ASP A 1087 -33.25 -26.26 -15.40
C ASP A 1087 -33.04 -26.11 -13.88
N HIS A 1088 -32.07 -25.27 -13.51
CA HIS A 1088 -31.56 -25.12 -12.16
C HIS A 1088 -32.00 -23.78 -11.55
N PRO A 1089 -32.33 -23.72 -10.25
CA PRO A 1089 -32.67 -22.47 -9.56
C PRO A 1089 -31.66 -21.32 -9.68
N THR A 1090 -30.41 -21.58 -10.09
CA THR A 1090 -29.39 -20.52 -10.17
C THR A 1090 -29.66 -19.53 -11.30
N PHE A 1091 -30.26 -20.01 -12.40
CA PHE A 1091 -30.39 -19.23 -13.63
C PHE A 1091 -31.62 -18.31 -13.60
N GLY A 1092 -32.48 -18.48 -12.59
CA GLY A 1092 -33.67 -17.68 -12.34
C GLY A 1092 -34.73 -17.82 -13.43
N GLU A 1093 -35.86 -17.12 -13.26
CA GLU A 1093 -36.89 -17.01 -14.29
C GLU A 1093 -36.69 -15.81 -15.23
N SER A 1094 -35.76 -14.91 -14.91
CA SER A 1094 -35.61 -13.60 -15.54
C SER A 1094 -34.94 -13.62 -16.92
N VAL A 1095 -33.96 -14.50 -17.17
CA VAL A 1095 -33.21 -14.52 -18.44
C VAL A 1095 -33.78 -15.56 -19.42
N PRO A 1096 -34.25 -15.16 -20.62
CA PRO A 1096 -34.73 -16.10 -21.64
C PRO A 1096 -33.62 -17.07 -22.07
N GLY A 1097 -33.98 -18.27 -22.50
CA GLY A 1097 -33.04 -19.23 -23.09
C GLY A 1097 -33.54 -20.66 -22.98
N TRP A 1098 -32.76 -21.61 -23.50
CA TRP A 1098 -33.19 -22.99 -23.62
C TRP A 1098 -32.89 -23.79 -22.35
N ARG A 1099 -33.94 -23.97 -21.53
CA ARG A 1099 -33.88 -24.79 -20.31
C ARG A 1099 -33.87 -26.27 -20.64
N VAL A 1100 -32.88 -26.98 -20.09
CA VAL A 1100 -32.68 -28.41 -20.30
C VAL A 1100 -32.73 -29.15 -18.96
N LYS A 1101 -33.52 -30.23 -18.88
CA LYS A 1101 -33.61 -31.05 -17.66
C LYS A 1101 -32.25 -31.64 -17.30
N HIS A 1102 -32.00 -31.88 -16.01
CA HIS A 1102 -30.72 -32.40 -15.47
C HIS A 1102 -30.45 -33.88 -15.76
N ASN A 1103 -30.56 -34.32 -17.01
CA ASN A 1103 -30.17 -35.67 -17.40
C ASN A 1103 -29.48 -35.67 -18.78
N PRO A 1104 -28.56 -36.62 -19.04
CA PRO A 1104 -27.79 -36.60 -20.28
C PRO A 1104 -28.62 -36.78 -21.56
N ASN A 1105 -29.77 -37.46 -21.49
CA ASN A 1105 -30.64 -37.67 -22.65
C ASN A 1105 -31.32 -36.35 -23.09
N ALA A 1106 -31.79 -35.55 -22.12
CA ALA A 1106 -32.38 -34.25 -22.41
C ALA A 1106 -31.36 -33.29 -23.04
N TRP A 1107 -30.10 -33.31 -22.58
CA TRP A 1107 -29.01 -32.56 -23.20
C TRP A 1107 -28.72 -33.02 -24.63
N LYS A 1108 -28.71 -34.32 -24.87
CA LYS A 1108 -28.55 -34.89 -26.22
C LYS A 1108 -29.69 -34.49 -27.16
N GLU A 1109 -30.93 -34.50 -26.70
CA GLU A 1109 -32.11 -34.07 -27.47
C GLU A 1109 -32.10 -32.56 -27.78
N ALA A 1110 -31.76 -31.73 -26.79
CA ALA A 1110 -31.66 -30.29 -26.95
C ALA A 1110 -30.61 -29.92 -28.03
N ILE A 1111 -29.42 -30.51 -27.95
CA ILE A 1111 -28.34 -30.30 -28.94
C ILE A 1111 -28.70 -30.89 -30.31
N ALA A 1112 -29.43 -32.00 -30.37
CA ALA A 1112 -29.92 -32.53 -31.64
C ALA A 1112 -30.95 -31.60 -32.31
N THR A 1113 -31.77 -30.91 -31.52
CA THR A 1113 -32.73 -29.91 -32.01
C THR A 1113 -32.02 -28.69 -32.60
N LEU A 1114 -30.95 -28.22 -31.94
CA LEU A 1114 -30.08 -27.17 -32.48
C LEU A 1114 -29.44 -27.58 -33.82
N CYS A 1115 -29.00 -28.83 -33.96
CA CYS A 1115 -28.47 -29.33 -35.23
C CYS A 1115 -29.50 -29.32 -36.37
N ALA A 1116 -30.81 -29.31 -36.06
CA ALA A 1116 -31.89 -29.42 -37.04
C ALA A 1116 -32.41 -28.04 -37.53
N ASP A 1117 -32.37 -27.01 -36.68
CA ASP A 1117 -32.83 -25.66 -37.03
C ASP A 1117 -31.97 -24.58 -36.37
N THR A 1118 -31.05 -24.01 -37.15
CA THR A 1118 -30.14 -22.95 -36.72
C THR A 1118 -30.80 -21.55 -36.72
N SER A 1119 -31.97 -21.38 -37.34
CA SER A 1119 -32.69 -20.08 -37.43
C SER A 1119 -33.35 -19.66 -36.11
N LEU A 1120 -33.62 -20.62 -35.23
CA LEU A 1120 -34.09 -20.39 -33.86
C LEU A 1120 -33.09 -19.57 -33.03
N SER A 1121 -31.79 -19.73 -33.28
CA SER A 1121 -30.71 -19.02 -32.57
C SER A 1121 -30.78 -17.50 -32.80
N ASP A 1122 -31.08 -17.08 -34.03
CA ASP A 1122 -31.12 -15.66 -34.41
C ASP A 1122 -32.33 -14.92 -33.82
N THR A 1123 -33.49 -15.58 -33.76
CA THR A 1123 -34.72 -15.00 -33.19
C THR A 1123 -34.60 -14.82 -31.67
N LEU A 1124 -34.00 -15.79 -30.98
CA LEU A 1124 -33.71 -15.73 -29.54
C LEU A 1124 -32.67 -14.66 -29.21
N SER A 1125 -31.63 -14.50 -30.04
CA SER A 1125 -30.57 -13.50 -29.85
C SER A 1125 -31.11 -12.07 -29.76
N GLN A 1126 -32.08 -11.70 -30.62
CA GLN A 1126 -32.64 -10.34 -30.65
C GLN A 1126 -33.53 -10.04 -29.43
N GLN A 1127 -34.37 -11.00 -29.00
CA GLN A 1127 -35.20 -10.87 -27.79
C GLN A 1127 -34.37 -10.81 -26.50
N LEU A 1128 -33.20 -11.48 -26.49
CA LEU A 1128 -32.28 -11.49 -25.36
C LEU A 1128 -31.58 -10.15 -25.15
N LYS A 1129 -31.10 -9.53 -26.24
CA LYS A 1129 -30.32 -8.30 -26.18
C LYS A 1129 -31.13 -7.15 -25.58
N GLU A 1130 -32.38 -6.97 -25.99
CA GLU A 1130 -33.25 -5.89 -25.47
C GLU A 1130 -33.57 -6.06 -23.97
N LYS A 1131 -33.88 -7.29 -23.54
CA LYS A 1131 -34.26 -7.57 -22.14
C LYS A 1131 -33.05 -7.49 -21.20
N ALA A 1132 -31.91 -8.07 -21.58
CA ALA A 1132 -30.70 -8.07 -20.78
C ALA A 1132 -30.05 -6.67 -20.69
N TYR A 1133 -30.14 -5.88 -21.76
CA TYR A 1133 -29.62 -4.50 -21.75
C TYR A 1133 -30.36 -3.63 -20.73
N ASN A 1134 -31.68 -3.77 -20.60
CA ASN A 1134 -32.49 -3.02 -19.62
C ASN A 1134 -32.23 -3.46 -18.17
N GLU A 1135 -31.91 -4.73 -17.93
CA GLU A 1135 -31.56 -5.22 -16.57
C GLU A 1135 -30.15 -4.78 -16.14
N VAL A 1136 -29.24 -4.54 -17.09
CA VAL A 1136 -27.82 -4.24 -16.83
C VAL A 1136 -27.50 -2.74 -16.86
N ASN A 1137 -28.26 -1.91 -17.61
CA ASN A 1137 -28.00 -0.48 -17.77
C ASN A 1137 -29.04 0.44 -17.10
N GLN A 1138 -28.48 1.41 -16.35
CA GLN A 1138 -29.02 2.69 -15.88
C GLN A 1138 -29.98 2.79 -14.66
N ASP A 1139 -30.88 1.86 -14.35
CA ASP A 1139 -31.82 2.06 -13.19
C ASP A 1139 -31.53 1.22 -11.93
N ALA A 1140 -30.73 0.16 -12.02
CA ALA A 1140 -30.58 -0.81 -10.92
C ALA A 1140 -29.67 -0.33 -9.77
N LEU A 1141 -28.68 0.52 -10.05
CA LEU A 1141 -27.67 0.97 -9.06
C LEU A 1141 -28.20 2.07 -8.14
N MET A 1142 -28.96 3.03 -8.68
CA MET A 1142 -29.68 4.03 -7.88
C MET A 1142 -30.74 3.34 -7.00
N THR A 1143 -31.41 2.32 -7.55
CA THR A 1143 -32.35 1.49 -6.80
C THR A 1143 -31.66 0.60 -5.76
N LEU A 1144 -30.42 0.15 -5.98
CA LEU A 1144 -29.65 -0.64 -5.01
C LEU A 1144 -29.35 0.17 -3.74
N PHE A 1145 -28.81 1.39 -3.89
CA PHE A 1145 -28.57 2.26 -2.74
C PHE A 1145 -29.87 2.72 -2.08
N GLY A 1146 -30.91 2.99 -2.87
CA GLY A 1146 -32.26 3.24 -2.35
C GLY A 1146 -32.85 2.05 -1.59
N ARG A 1147 -32.56 0.80 -1.99
CA ARG A 1147 -33.02 -0.43 -1.31
C ARG A 1147 -32.18 -0.79 -0.08
N ILE A 1148 -30.87 -0.59 -0.13
CA ILE A 1148 -29.98 -0.67 1.05
C ILE A 1148 -30.44 0.36 2.08
N GLN A 1149 -30.83 1.57 1.63
CA GLN A 1149 -31.42 2.60 2.47
C GLN A 1149 -32.82 2.21 3.01
N ALA A 1150 -33.72 1.69 2.20
CA ALA A 1150 -35.06 1.31 2.66
C ALA A 1150 -35.04 0.19 3.71
N LEU A 1151 -34.13 -0.78 3.58
CA LEU A 1151 -33.93 -1.82 4.60
C LEU A 1151 -33.36 -1.27 5.90
N SER A 1152 -32.63 -0.16 5.83
CA SER A 1152 -32.03 0.48 6.98
C SER A 1152 -32.97 1.37 7.79
N GLU A 1153 -33.98 1.93 7.15
CA GLU A 1153 -35.06 2.67 7.82
C GLU A 1153 -36.07 1.70 8.47
N ALA A 1154 -36.31 0.55 7.85
CA ALA A 1154 -37.23 -0.48 8.36
C ALA A 1154 -36.70 -1.28 9.58
N THR A 1155 -35.42 -1.15 9.93
CA THR A 1155 -34.83 -1.79 11.13
C THR A 1155 -34.75 -0.85 12.34
N GLN A 1156 -35.02 0.45 12.16
CA GLN A 1156 -35.15 1.43 13.25
C GLN A 1156 -36.60 1.62 13.72
N ALA A 1157 -37.59 1.12 12.96
CA ALA A 1157 -39.01 1.07 13.33
C ALA A 1157 -39.37 -0.32 13.89
#